data_AF-A0A368GMD5-F1
#
_entry.id   AF-A0A368GMD5-F1
#
_cell.length_a   1.000
_cell.length_b   1.000
_cell.length_c   1.000
_cell.angle_alpha   90.00
_cell.angle_beta   90.00
_cell.angle_gamma   90.00
#
_symmetry.space_group_name_H-M   'P 1'
#
loop_
_entity.id
_entity.type
_entity.pdbx_description
1 polymer ?
#
loop_
_entity_poly.entity_id
_entity_poly.type
_entity_poly.pdbx_seq_one_letter_code
_entity_poly.pdbx_strand_id
1 'polypeptide(L)'
;MNVKIPTLLQIWTTIAWQPRFHLGRPMFGFKNGQEHLQRLLLERETGISRRYEVPKNVKGVGPSQAFFQQKLDHFNAGDKIMWSQRYFYNFQYRASGSNVVFLMIGGESPENIGWVSNEDYPFVQCAKKFGAAMFSLEHRFYGDSQPTPNQSVKNLAYLSSRQAIEDVVYFIRSMNEKHEFKDPKWITFGGSYSGALSLWARQAYPDLIAGAVGSSAPLNAELDFWGYLQVVEDALRSFSKECAENVRKGFEKVENLMQTKDGREELSKLFVLKPPFSKLKMTYNDIQTFYVVIFGNFQGAVQYSGDNKGSYKNGYGIPEVCKIMNNKSNDPMMNLQLVNIYMSSMYGPFQHTDNSYDDMVTYLKKEQFGDTLDFDSSARSWTWQTCTEFGYFQTTGGGPKGIFGSGTPLTLYLNLCSDVFGSAFNSTVVKSAIHSTQMHYGGADRYKGTNVVIPNGSIDPWHALGKYTSNDKSVVWYLINGTAHCAEMYPASPKDKPGLTKVRKIIERNIGIWLSKSPHPYQGELTENKLKTWTRPKERAPLTAEQLRTAPRKPIELTKMPSENTVPHPGYETGYFTQPVDHFDNQNPDTFLQDSDHRNNTHAPRAATRVVEAPPGAKRLRWSFSKLLPFPFSILSFVLTNKFRKNFQKYSKNTQWATPGGPNFIMIGGEGPQSSKWVLNENITYLTWAKKFGATVYALEHRYYGDSIVGGTEDDPNPDLTYLSSIQMLYDVANFIRNVNFNTNNTAPWIAFGGSYPGCLALWMRQMFPDLVLGAVGSSAPVEAKLDFYEYLEVVEKAIRTYSKTCADNIAKGFAEMHELALTKTGRKKLSDIFTLKPAWTEKTDVTPLDVQFFFSNIYGQFQGAVQYSGDNTGAYANGYGIPEMCSYMNNNKNTPIQNIAKFNEYMTIFYSGKKNFTGTENSYPDFINQVKVSQKNGPSAGAMLLWTWQTCTEFGYFQSSDSGYSIFGSPTPVNLFTRMCTDLFGEQYTAVSVQRSIDKINQLYGGTDFYHGTNVVIPNGSIDPWHALGKYTSNDSSVVMHLIEG
;
A
#
# COMPACT_ATOMS: atom_id res chain seq x y z
N MET A 1 50.33 -26.19 19.20
CA MET A 1 50.97 -25.77 20.47
C MET A 1 49.91 -25.75 21.55
N ASN A 2 50.15 -26.50 22.62
CA ASN A 2 49.26 -26.77 23.75
C ASN A 2 49.04 -25.54 24.64
N VAL A 3 47.79 -25.27 25.05
CA VAL A 3 47.52 -24.65 26.36
C VAL A 3 46.38 -25.42 27.03
N LYS A 4 46.67 -25.87 28.26
CA LYS A 4 45.91 -26.81 29.08
C LYS A 4 44.67 -26.17 29.71
N ILE A 5 43.59 -26.95 29.74
CA ILE A 5 42.40 -26.76 30.58
C ILE A 5 42.73 -27.26 32.01
N PRO A 6 42.47 -26.49 33.08
CA PRO A 6 42.23 -27.06 34.40
C PRO A 6 40.73 -27.09 34.69
N THR A 7 40.25 -28.31 34.91
CA THR A 7 38.94 -28.67 35.44
C THR A 7 38.80 -28.21 36.89
N LEU A 8 37.73 -27.46 37.18
CA LEU A 8 37.06 -27.46 38.48
C LEU A 8 35.55 -27.54 38.23
N LEU A 9 35.03 -28.76 38.35
CA LEU A 9 33.61 -29.09 38.38
C LEU A 9 33.06 -28.63 39.74
N GLN A 10 32.00 -27.80 39.77
CA GLN A 10 30.68 -28.24 40.27
C GLN A 10 29.61 -27.13 40.25
N ILE A 11 28.49 -27.50 39.62
CA ILE A 11 27.14 -26.93 39.67
C ILE A 11 26.95 -25.59 38.94
N TRP A 12 27.02 -25.64 37.61
CA TRP A 12 26.18 -24.80 36.75
C TRP A 12 25.30 -25.75 35.94
N THR A 13 24.00 -25.76 36.23
CA THR A 13 23.00 -26.36 35.34
C THR A 13 22.99 -25.54 34.05
N THR A 14 23.68 -26.06 33.05
CA THR A 14 23.64 -25.59 31.67
C THR A 14 22.23 -25.75 31.12
N ILE A 15 21.50 -24.63 31.01
CA ILE A 15 20.42 -24.51 30.03
C ILE A 15 20.78 -23.32 29.15
N ALA A 16 21.61 -23.58 28.13
CA ALA A 16 21.87 -22.64 27.06
C ALA A 16 20.61 -22.57 26.19
N TRP A 17 19.85 -21.49 26.34
CA TRP A 17 18.57 -21.27 25.66
C TRP A 17 18.78 -20.56 24.32
N GLN A 18 18.17 -21.06 23.25
CA GLN A 18 17.97 -20.34 21.99
C GLN A 18 16.48 -20.33 21.65
N PRO A 19 15.82 -19.17 21.56
CA PRO A 19 14.49 -19.05 20.94
C PRO A 19 14.39 -19.78 19.58
N ARG A 20 13.38 -20.66 19.46
CA ARG A 20 13.07 -21.45 18.24
C ARG A 20 12.60 -20.64 17.02
N PHE A 21 12.59 -19.31 17.09
CA PHE A 21 12.31 -18.43 15.95
C PHE A 21 13.07 -17.16 16.23
N HIS A 22 14.37 -17.19 15.96
CA HIS A 22 15.25 -16.16 16.44
C HIS A 22 15.02 -14.80 15.80
N LEU A 23 14.53 -14.76 14.56
CA LEU A 23 14.36 -13.54 13.78
C LEU A 23 13.20 -13.57 12.77
N GLY A 24 12.46 -14.67 12.69
CA GLY A 24 11.10 -14.71 12.14
C GLY A 24 10.10 -14.39 13.25
N ARG A 25 10.16 -13.15 13.76
CA ARG A 25 9.30 -12.69 14.87
C ARG A 25 7.87 -13.16 14.58
N PRO A 26 7.23 -13.99 15.42
CA PRO A 26 5.80 -13.80 15.60
C PRO A 26 5.73 -12.41 16.21
N MET A 27 5.46 -11.47 15.32
CA MET A 27 5.61 -10.04 15.44
C MET A 27 5.74 -9.58 16.93
N PHE A 28 6.89 -8.99 17.28
CA PHE A 28 7.18 -8.13 18.47
C PHE A 28 7.12 -8.69 19.90
N GLY A 29 7.17 -10.00 20.12
CA GLY A 29 7.50 -10.52 21.46
C GLY A 29 8.97 -10.27 21.83
N PHE A 30 9.25 -9.29 22.71
CA PHE A 30 10.59 -9.10 23.27
C PHE A 30 10.82 -10.07 24.43
N LYS A 31 11.65 -11.08 24.23
CA LYS A 31 12.31 -11.80 25.34
C LYS A 31 13.76 -11.32 25.46
N ASN A 32 14.00 -10.25 26.21
CA ASN A 32 15.35 -9.87 26.63
C ASN A 32 15.82 -10.86 27.72
N GLY A 33 16.48 -11.95 27.32
CA GLY A 33 17.04 -12.93 28.27
C GLY A 33 17.98 -12.30 29.31
N GLN A 34 18.67 -11.21 28.96
CA GLN A 34 19.44 -10.40 29.90
C GLN A 34 18.57 -9.62 30.90
N GLU A 35 17.43 -9.07 30.48
CA GLU A 35 16.50 -8.38 31.40
C GLU A 35 15.78 -9.36 32.32
N HIS A 36 15.56 -10.62 31.92
CA HIS A 36 15.06 -11.65 32.83
C HIS A 36 16.08 -12.01 33.93
N LEU A 37 17.37 -12.13 33.57
CA LEU A 37 18.43 -12.32 34.56
C LEU A 37 18.60 -11.08 35.44
N GLN A 38 18.53 -9.89 34.85
CA GLN A 38 18.63 -8.62 35.58
C GLN A 38 17.39 -8.38 36.46
N ARG A 39 16.20 -8.81 36.04
CA ARG A 39 14.97 -8.90 36.83
C ARG A 39 15.17 -9.84 38.02
N LEU A 40 15.65 -11.06 37.79
CA LEU A 40 15.92 -12.03 38.87
C LEU A 40 17.01 -11.53 39.83
N LEU A 41 18.04 -10.84 39.33
CA LEU A 41 19.10 -10.25 40.15
C LEU A 41 18.58 -9.03 40.93
N LEU A 42 17.80 -8.13 40.33
CA LEU A 42 17.19 -6.99 41.03
C LEU A 42 16.15 -7.45 42.06
N GLU A 43 15.30 -8.44 41.73
CA GLU A 43 14.32 -9.02 42.66
C GLU A 43 15.02 -9.70 43.85
N ARG A 44 16.22 -10.28 43.63
CA ARG A 44 17.05 -10.92 44.67
C ARG A 44 17.88 -9.92 45.49
N GLU A 45 18.34 -8.83 44.88
CA GLU A 45 19.07 -7.74 45.54
C GLU A 45 18.16 -6.77 46.32
N THR A 46 16.92 -6.55 45.85
CA THR A 46 15.95 -5.64 46.49
C THR A 46 15.01 -6.34 47.48
N GLY A 47 14.93 -7.68 47.47
CA GLY A 47 14.11 -8.46 48.40
C GLY A 47 12.58 -8.32 48.21
N ILE A 48 12.13 -7.74 47.10
CA ILE A 48 10.70 -7.44 46.85
C ILE A 48 10.00 -8.67 46.25
N SER A 49 9.83 -9.70 47.08
CA SER A 49 8.96 -10.85 46.82
C SER A 49 7.93 -10.91 47.94
N ARG A 50 6.96 -9.99 47.95
CA ARG A 50 5.71 -10.13 48.74
C ARG A 50 4.67 -9.15 48.24
N ARG A 51 3.45 -9.66 48.01
CA ARG A 51 2.22 -8.87 47.81
C ARG A 51 2.06 -7.93 49.00
N TYR A 52 2.26 -6.63 48.82
CA TYR A 52 1.91 -5.62 49.80
C TYR A 52 0.85 -4.69 49.21
N GLU A 53 -0.19 -4.42 50.01
CA GLU A 53 -1.11 -3.31 49.78
C GLU A 53 -0.34 -1.99 49.90
N VAL A 54 -0.57 -1.08 48.95
CA VAL A 54 0.08 0.24 48.90
C VAL A 54 -0.45 1.11 50.05
N PRO A 55 0.40 1.67 50.93
CA PRO A 55 -0.08 2.49 52.05
C PRO A 55 -0.74 3.78 51.55
N LYS A 56 -1.78 4.26 52.26
CA LYS A 56 -2.66 5.36 51.84
C LYS A 56 -2.04 6.77 51.88
N ASN A 57 -0.80 6.94 52.31
CA ASN A 57 -0.13 8.25 52.35
C ASN A 57 1.39 8.08 52.34
N VAL A 58 2.02 8.19 51.17
CA VAL A 58 3.46 7.93 51.08
C VAL A 58 4.18 8.89 50.14
N LYS A 59 4.80 9.91 50.75
CA LYS A 59 5.92 10.64 50.15
C LYS A 59 7.19 9.81 50.36
N GLY A 60 8.08 9.76 49.38
CA GLY A 60 9.39 9.11 49.54
C GLY A 60 9.43 7.59 49.29
N VAL A 61 8.41 7.00 48.63
CA VAL A 61 8.45 5.58 48.23
C VAL A 61 9.30 5.42 46.98
N GLY A 62 10.34 4.60 47.08
CA GLY A 62 11.14 4.18 45.95
C GLY A 62 10.36 3.31 44.94
N PRO A 63 11.01 2.85 43.87
CA PRO A 63 10.36 2.07 42.83
C PRO A 63 9.73 0.79 43.40
N SER A 64 8.45 0.59 43.11
CA SER A 64 7.63 -0.50 43.66
C SER A 64 6.70 -1.08 42.60
N GLN A 65 6.37 -2.37 42.72
CA GLN A 65 5.38 -3.06 41.90
C GLN A 65 4.03 -3.15 42.64
N ALA A 66 2.93 -3.05 41.89
CA ALA A 66 1.59 -3.30 42.40
C ALA A 66 0.67 -3.84 41.29
N PHE A 67 -0.52 -4.29 41.71
CA PHE A 67 -1.62 -4.63 40.82
C PHE A 67 -2.83 -3.76 41.17
N PHE A 68 -3.65 -3.43 40.19
CA PHE A 68 -4.94 -2.77 40.40
C PHE A 68 -6.05 -3.53 39.70
N GLN A 69 -7.27 -3.40 40.23
CA GLN A 69 -8.45 -4.01 39.62
C GLN A 69 -8.89 -3.18 38.42
N GLN A 70 -8.85 -3.78 37.24
CA GLN A 70 -9.23 -3.22 35.96
C GLN A 70 -10.50 -3.88 35.42
N LYS A 71 -11.29 -3.18 34.60
CA LYS A 71 -12.44 -3.76 33.90
C LYS A 71 -11.99 -4.65 32.75
N LEU A 72 -12.66 -5.79 32.57
CA LEU A 72 -12.38 -6.67 31.44
C LEU A 72 -12.77 -5.99 30.12
N ASP A 73 -14.01 -5.51 30.04
CA ASP A 73 -14.57 -4.85 28.87
C ASP A 73 -15.08 -3.45 29.21
N HIS A 74 -14.45 -2.42 28.62
CA HIS A 74 -14.86 -1.03 28.82
C HIS A 74 -16.06 -0.62 27.97
N PHE A 75 -16.40 -1.39 26.93
CA PHE A 75 -17.46 -1.07 25.98
C PHE A 75 -18.77 -1.81 26.27
N ASN A 76 -18.80 -2.67 27.29
CA ASN A 76 -20.01 -3.32 27.77
C ASN A 76 -20.33 -2.88 29.21
N ALA A 77 -21.23 -1.90 29.35
CA ALA A 77 -21.62 -1.36 30.65
C ALA A 77 -22.31 -2.38 31.59
N GLY A 78 -22.82 -3.50 31.05
CA GLY A 78 -23.40 -4.59 31.83
C GLY A 78 -22.37 -5.56 32.40
N ASP A 79 -21.13 -5.54 31.87
CA ASP A 79 -20.05 -6.39 32.35
C ASP A 79 -19.48 -5.84 33.67
N LYS A 80 -19.35 -6.72 34.66
CA LYS A 80 -18.82 -6.42 36.00
C LYS A 80 -17.54 -7.19 36.29
N ILE A 81 -17.02 -7.92 35.31
CA ILE A 81 -15.80 -8.71 35.48
C ILE A 81 -14.61 -7.76 35.62
N MET A 82 -13.87 -7.95 36.71
CA MET A 82 -12.64 -7.24 37.01
C MET A 82 -11.46 -8.21 36.94
N TRP A 83 -10.30 -7.70 36.55
CA TRP A 83 -9.05 -8.46 36.48
C TRP A 83 -7.89 -7.64 37.06
N SER A 84 -6.77 -8.29 37.36
CA SER A 84 -5.63 -7.63 37.98
C SER A 84 -4.61 -7.18 36.93
N GLN A 85 -4.48 -5.88 36.71
CA GLN A 85 -3.49 -5.29 35.81
C GLN A 85 -2.26 -4.81 36.59
N ARG A 86 -1.06 -5.17 36.12
CA ARG A 86 0.21 -4.85 36.76
C ARG A 86 0.63 -3.41 36.44
N TYR A 87 1.24 -2.76 37.42
CA TYR A 87 1.91 -1.48 37.22
C TYR A 87 3.07 -1.31 38.19
N PHE A 88 3.99 -0.42 37.82
CA PHE A 88 5.06 0.05 38.68
C PHE A 88 4.85 1.51 39.03
N TYR A 89 5.33 1.93 40.19
CA TYR A 89 5.24 3.31 40.62
C TYR A 89 6.46 3.75 41.40
N ASN A 90 6.72 5.05 41.41
CA ASN A 90 7.79 5.65 42.20
C ASN A 90 7.42 7.09 42.58
N PHE A 91 7.37 7.36 43.89
CA PHE A 91 7.02 8.66 44.44
C PHE A 91 8.20 9.35 45.14
N GLN A 92 9.42 8.83 45.00
CA GLN A 92 10.61 9.39 45.64
C GLN A 92 10.91 10.83 45.20
N TYR A 93 10.53 11.18 43.97
CA TYR A 93 10.73 12.52 43.42
C TYR A 93 9.49 13.41 43.47
N ARG A 94 8.38 12.93 44.02
CA ARG A 94 7.15 13.71 44.10
C ARG A 94 7.36 14.88 45.07
N ALA A 95 7.35 16.10 44.55
CA ALA A 95 7.48 17.29 45.39
C ALA A 95 6.24 17.46 46.29
N SER A 96 6.43 18.08 47.46
CA SER A 96 5.33 18.32 48.41
C SER A 96 4.25 19.21 47.78
N GLY A 97 3.01 18.71 47.72
CA GLY A 97 1.89 19.44 47.11
C GLY A 97 1.86 19.39 45.58
N SER A 98 2.77 18.65 44.93
CA SER A 98 2.77 18.47 43.47
C SER A 98 1.52 17.71 43.00
N ASN A 99 0.91 18.26 41.94
CA ASN A 99 -0.16 17.66 41.16
C ASN A 99 0.34 17.07 39.82
N VAL A 100 1.65 17.03 39.59
CA VAL A 100 2.24 16.50 38.34
C VAL A 100 2.37 14.98 38.43
N VAL A 101 1.87 14.28 37.40
CA VAL A 101 1.92 12.81 37.34
C VAL A 101 2.36 12.35 35.95
N PHE A 102 3.38 11.49 35.89
CA PHE A 102 3.87 10.91 34.64
C PHE A 102 3.48 9.44 34.54
N LEU A 103 3.05 9.03 33.36
CA LEU A 103 2.67 7.66 33.04
C LEU A 103 3.46 7.16 31.84
N MET A 104 4.31 6.16 32.06
CA MET A 104 4.82 5.31 30.99
C MET A 104 3.74 4.26 30.64
N ILE A 105 3.34 4.19 29.38
CA ILE A 105 2.38 3.20 28.89
C ILE A 105 3.17 2.02 28.34
N GLY A 106 2.84 0.81 28.78
CA GLY A 106 3.43 -0.42 28.27
C GLY A 106 2.96 -0.76 26.86
N GLY A 107 3.85 -1.40 26.11
CA GLY A 107 3.59 -1.86 24.74
C GLY A 107 3.41 -3.37 24.65
N GLU A 108 3.92 -3.91 23.56
CA GLU A 108 3.78 -5.29 23.10
C GLU A 108 4.73 -6.29 23.79
N SER A 109 5.03 -6.06 25.07
CA SER A 109 5.92 -6.91 25.86
C SER A 109 5.66 -6.76 27.37
N PRO A 110 6.16 -7.67 28.22
CA PRO A 110 6.13 -7.48 29.67
C PRO A 110 6.78 -6.15 30.07
N GLU A 111 6.13 -5.43 30.97
CA GLU A 111 6.59 -4.13 31.45
C GLU A 111 7.75 -4.27 32.45
N ASN A 112 8.65 -3.29 32.45
CA ASN A 112 9.89 -3.31 33.22
C ASN A 112 9.92 -2.20 34.30
N ILE A 113 10.21 -2.59 35.56
CA ILE A 113 10.36 -1.64 36.68
C ILE A 113 11.43 -0.56 36.44
N GLY A 114 12.40 -0.85 35.56
CA GLY A 114 13.44 0.06 35.10
C GLY A 114 12.92 1.42 34.64
N TRP A 115 11.71 1.48 34.05
CA TRP A 115 11.12 2.75 33.62
C TRP A 115 10.86 3.72 34.77
N VAL A 116 10.62 3.22 35.98
CA VAL A 116 10.43 4.07 37.17
C VAL A 116 11.63 4.06 38.11
N SER A 117 12.59 3.14 37.96
CA SER A 117 13.74 2.99 38.86
C SER A 117 15.07 3.50 38.31
N ASN A 118 15.28 3.49 36.98
CA ASN A 118 16.56 3.84 36.39
C ASN A 118 16.72 5.36 36.26
N GLU A 119 17.56 5.94 37.10
CA GLU A 119 17.79 7.39 37.13
C GLU A 119 18.44 7.97 35.87
N ASP A 120 19.07 7.12 35.04
CA ASP A 120 19.69 7.53 33.79
C ASP A 120 18.66 7.71 32.65
N TYR A 121 17.42 7.22 32.83
CA TYR A 121 16.37 7.40 31.84
C TYR A 121 15.86 8.84 31.81
N PRO A 122 15.75 9.47 30.62
CA PRO A 122 15.17 10.80 30.45
C PRO A 122 13.79 10.96 31.09
N PHE A 123 12.96 9.91 31.10
CA PHE A 123 11.67 9.90 31.80
C PHE A 123 11.82 10.17 33.31
N VAL A 124 12.74 9.46 33.98
CA VAL A 124 13.01 9.63 35.42
C VAL A 124 13.68 10.98 35.69
N GLN A 125 14.57 11.43 34.82
CA GLN A 125 15.21 12.75 34.93
C GLN A 125 14.18 13.88 34.81
N CYS A 126 13.21 13.77 33.90
CA CYS A 126 12.11 14.72 33.80
C CYS A 126 11.25 14.69 35.08
N ALA A 127 10.93 13.51 35.62
CA ALA A 127 10.15 13.42 36.84
C ALA A 127 10.85 14.06 38.04
N LYS A 128 12.16 13.86 38.20
CA LYS A 128 13.01 14.57 39.16
C LYS A 128 12.89 16.09 39.01
N LYS A 129 13.00 16.58 37.78
CA LYS A 129 12.99 18.01 37.47
C LYS A 129 11.65 18.67 37.77
N PHE A 130 10.54 18.00 37.42
CA PHE A 130 9.19 18.55 37.57
C PHE A 130 8.50 18.14 38.88
N GLY A 131 9.18 17.38 39.74
CA GLY A 131 8.62 16.93 41.01
C GLY A 131 7.42 16.00 40.83
N ALA A 132 7.43 15.15 39.79
CA ALA A 132 6.29 14.33 39.38
C ALA A 132 6.21 13.00 40.15
N ALA A 133 4.98 12.53 40.39
CA ALA A 133 4.74 11.13 40.70
C ALA A 133 4.86 10.29 39.43
N MET A 134 5.52 9.13 39.48
CA MET A 134 5.69 8.26 38.31
C MET A 134 4.90 6.98 38.43
N PHE A 135 4.31 6.57 37.31
CA PHE A 135 3.71 5.27 37.09
C PHE A 135 4.22 4.68 35.77
N SER A 136 4.26 3.35 35.69
CA SER A 136 4.43 2.58 34.45
C SER A 136 3.38 1.48 34.43
N LEU A 137 2.49 1.49 33.44
CA LEU A 137 1.31 0.62 33.36
C LEU A 137 1.52 -0.47 32.32
N GLU A 138 1.46 -1.74 32.74
CA GLU A 138 1.59 -2.86 31.82
C GLU A 138 0.35 -3.03 30.95
N HIS A 139 0.54 -3.31 29.67
CA HIS A 139 -0.55 -3.51 28.71
C HIS A 139 -1.32 -4.82 28.97
N ARG A 140 -2.65 -4.81 28.79
CA ARG A 140 -3.47 -6.03 28.85
C ARG A 140 -2.96 -7.11 27.90
N PHE A 141 -3.00 -8.38 28.31
CA PHE A 141 -2.50 -9.56 27.59
C PHE A 141 -0.97 -9.69 27.48
N TYR A 142 -0.19 -8.75 28.02
CA TYR A 142 1.27 -8.83 28.05
C TYR A 142 1.79 -8.97 29.47
N GLY A 143 2.89 -9.73 29.63
CA GLY A 143 3.52 -9.97 30.93
C GLY A 143 2.59 -10.64 31.96
N ASP A 144 2.52 -10.07 33.15
CA ASP A 144 1.70 -10.60 34.24
C ASP A 144 0.26 -10.00 34.20
N SER A 145 -0.04 -9.16 33.21
CA SER A 145 -1.34 -8.52 33.02
C SER A 145 -2.24 -9.39 32.14
N GLN A 146 -2.78 -10.44 32.77
CA GLN A 146 -3.52 -11.51 32.10
C GLN A 146 -5.02 -11.41 32.43
N PRO A 147 -5.84 -10.73 31.60
CA PRO A 147 -7.25 -10.47 31.89
C PRO A 147 -8.15 -11.71 31.82
N THR A 148 -7.69 -12.76 31.15
CA THR A 148 -8.44 -13.99 30.89
C THR A 148 -7.61 -15.22 31.27
N PRO A 149 -8.21 -16.42 31.39
CA PRO A 149 -7.45 -17.63 31.71
C PRO A 149 -6.45 -18.06 30.62
N ASN A 150 -6.71 -17.70 29.36
CA ASN A 150 -5.87 -18.01 28.20
C ASN A 150 -6.11 -17.00 27.06
N GLN A 151 -5.31 -17.13 26.00
CA GLN A 151 -5.33 -16.38 24.74
C GLN A 151 -6.08 -17.12 23.61
N SER A 152 -7.18 -17.81 23.95
CA SER A 152 -8.10 -18.30 22.93
C SER A 152 -8.68 -17.15 22.11
N VAL A 153 -9.12 -17.40 20.87
CA VAL A 153 -9.71 -16.37 19.99
C VAL A 153 -10.85 -15.60 20.69
N LYS A 154 -11.70 -16.32 21.43
CA LYS A 154 -12.77 -15.71 22.24
C LYS A 154 -12.24 -14.74 23.29
N ASN A 155 -11.14 -15.06 23.94
CA ASN A 155 -10.54 -14.23 24.97
C ASN A 155 -9.74 -13.07 24.38
N LEU A 156 -9.04 -13.29 23.26
CA LEU A 156 -8.31 -12.25 22.53
C LEU A 156 -9.24 -11.16 21.97
N ALA A 157 -10.56 -11.38 21.91
CA ALA A 157 -11.52 -10.32 21.60
C ALA A 157 -11.42 -9.10 22.55
N TYR A 158 -10.91 -9.28 23.77
CA TYR A 158 -10.65 -8.18 24.71
C TYR A 158 -9.29 -7.51 24.51
N LEU A 159 -8.46 -8.00 23.59
CA LEU A 159 -7.18 -7.40 23.20
C LEU A 159 -7.41 -6.47 21.98
N SER A 160 -7.51 -5.18 22.26
CA SER A 160 -7.49 -4.13 21.24
C SER A 160 -6.85 -2.86 21.79
N SER A 161 -6.35 -2.02 20.89
CA SER A 161 -5.84 -0.68 21.22
C SER A 161 -6.90 0.21 21.85
N ARG A 162 -8.17 0.06 21.44
CA ARG A 162 -9.30 0.79 22.02
C ARG A 162 -9.52 0.42 23.48
N GLN A 163 -9.51 -0.87 23.80
CA GLN A 163 -9.59 -1.33 25.20
C GLN A 163 -8.38 -0.88 26.02
N ALA A 164 -7.18 -0.87 25.44
CA ALA A 164 -5.96 -0.43 26.12
C ALA A 164 -5.96 1.08 26.44
N ILE A 165 -6.51 1.92 25.56
CA ILE A 165 -6.69 3.36 25.84
C ILE A 165 -7.67 3.55 27.01
N GLU A 166 -8.76 2.79 27.05
CA GLU A 166 -9.70 2.83 28.19
C GLU A 166 -9.07 2.31 29.48
N ASP A 167 -8.15 1.33 29.41
CA ASP A 167 -7.38 0.91 30.58
C ASP A 167 -6.57 2.05 31.18
N VAL A 168 -5.88 2.82 30.32
CA VAL A 168 -5.10 4.00 30.73
C VAL A 168 -5.99 5.02 31.42
N VAL A 169 -7.16 5.32 30.85
CA VAL A 169 -8.11 6.30 31.39
C VAL A 169 -8.67 5.85 32.75
N TYR A 170 -9.08 4.59 32.84
CA TYR A 170 -9.61 4.03 34.08
C TYR A 170 -8.53 3.96 35.17
N PHE A 171 -7.29 3.61 34.79
CA PHE A 171 -6.14 3.63 35.70
C PHE A 171 -5.89 5.04 36.24
N ILE A 172 -5.81 6.05 35.37
CA ILE A 172 -5.59 7.45 35.76
C ILE A 172 -6.64 7.89 36.78
N ARG A 173 -7.93 7.65 36.51
CA ARG A 173 -9.03 8.01 37.43
C ARG A 173 -8.90 7.28 38.77
N SER A 174 -8.60 5.99 38.74
CA SER A 174 -8.43 5.17 39.94
C SER A 174 -7.24 5.62 40.79
N MET A 175 -6.13 6.00 40.15
CA MET A 175 -4.94 6.51 40.85
C MET A 175 -5.16 7.91 41.41
N ASN A 176 -5.96 8.74 40.73
CA ASN A 176 -6.40 10.04 41.25
C ASN A 176 -7.17 9.90 42.56
N GLU A 177 -8.12 8.97 42.60
CA GLU A 177 -8.89 8.68 43.81
C GLU A 177 -8.02 8.05 44.90
N LYS A 178 -7.29 6.98 44.57
CA LYS A 178 -6.47 6.21 45.52
C LYS A 178 -5.40 7.05 46.22
N HIS A 179 -4.81 8.03 45.52
CA HIS A 179 -3.72 8.86 46.02
C HIS A 179 -4.13 10.31 46.31
N GLU A 180 -5.44 10.58 46.30
CA GLU A 180 -6.04 11.89 46.58
C GLU A 180 -5.39 13.03 45.77
N PHE A 181 -5.09 12.79 44.49
CA PHE A 181 -4.51 13.81 43.62
C PHE A 181 -5.54 14.92 43.36
N LYS A 182 -5.23 16.15 43.77
CA LYS A 182 -6.06 17.35 43.52
C LYS A 182 -5.61 18.06 42.25
N ASP A 183 -6.52 18.22 41.28
CA ASP A 183 -6.26 18.78 39.93
C ASP A 183 -4.97 18.23 39.27
N PRO A 184 -4.84 16.90 39.12
CA PRO A 184 -3.62 16.32 38.57
C PRO A 184 -3.38 16.68 37.11
N LYS A 185 -2.12 16.96 36.75
CA LYS A 185 -1.67 17.13 35.37
C LYS A 185 -0.92 15.87 34.94
N TRP A 186 -1.61 14.99 34.22
CA TRP A 186 -1.05 13.74 33.70
C TRP A 186 -0.32 13.97 32.38
N ILE A 187 0.93 13.49 32.30
CA ILE A 187 1.69 13.41 31.03
C ILE A 187 1.96 11.95 30.71
N THR A 188 1.60 11.52 29.49
CA THR A 188 1.79 10.14 29.04
C THR A 188 3.03 10.00 28.15
N PHE A 189 3.71 8.87 28.25
CA PHE A 189 4.91 8.52 27.50
C PHE A 189 4.78 7.11 26.93
N GLY A 190 5.33 6.89 25.74
CA GLY A 190 5.48 5.56 25.16
C GLY A 190 6.39 5.58 23.94
N GLY A 191 6.91 4.41 23.59
CA GLY A 191 7.71 4.17 22.39
C GLY A 191 7.07 3.10 21.49
N SER A 192 7.28 3.15 20.18
CA SER A 192 6.66 2.21 19.23
C SER A 192 5.12 2.27 19.31
N TYR A 193 4.45 1.12 19.31
CA TYR A 193 3.01 0.98 19.54
C TYR A 193 2.53 1.70 20.81
N SER A 194 3.24 1.60 21.93
CA SER A 194 2.88 2.34 23.16
C SER A 194 3.00 3.85 22.99
N GLY A 195 3.88 4.31 22.10
CA GLY A 195 3.95 5.72 21.67
C GLY A 195 2.69 6.13 20.92
N ALA A 196 2.18 5.28 20.02
CA ALA A 196 0.90 5.51 19.36
C ALA A 196 -0.26 5.52 20.37
N LEU A 197 -0.30 4.60 21.33
CA LEU A 197 -1.28 4.60 22.43
C LEU A 197 -1.25 5.89 23.25
N SER A 198 -0.06 6.38 23.61
CA SER A 198 0.11 7.65 24.33
C SER A 198 -0.49 8.83 23.55
N LEU A 199 -0.24 8.89 22.24
CA LEU A 199 -0.77 9.92 21.36
C LEU A 199 -2.29 9.78 21.16
N TRP A 200 -2.80 8.57 21.00
CA TRP A 200 -4.24 8.34 20.83
C TRP A 200 -5.03 8.56 22.12
N ALA A 201 -4.47 8.21 23.29
CA ALA A 201 -5.07 8.51 24.58
C ALA A 201 -5.17 10.03 24.80
N ARG A 202 -4.11 10.80 24.48
CA ARG A 202 -4.17 12.27 24.51
C ARG A 202 -5.16 12.84 23.49
N GLN A 203 -5.27 12.24 22.31
CA GLN A 203 -6.25 12.65 21.30
C GLN A 203 -7.70 12.42 21.78
N ALA A 204 -7.98 11.28 22.42
CA ALA A 204 -9.32 10.92 22.87
C ALA A 204 -9.72 11.62 24.19
N TYR A 205 -8.76 11.86 25.08
CA TYR A 205 -8.99 12.37 26.44
C TYR A 205 -8.15 13.61 26.77
N PRO A 206 -8.26 14.71 26.00
CA PRO A 206 -7.46 15.91 26.21
C PRO A 206 -7.74 16.65 27.53
N ASP A 207 -8.90 16.42 28.14
CA ASP A 207 -9.24 17.01 29.45
C ASP A 207 -8.57 16.26 30.62
N LEU A 208 -8.19 14.99 30.41
CA LEU A 208 -7.61 14.13 31.44
C LEU A 208 -6.08 14.07 31.37
N ILE A 209 -5.53 14.01 30.16
CA ILE A 209 -4.08 13.88 29.91
C ILE A 209 -3.58 15.20 29.39
N ALA A 210 -2.79 15.97 30.13
CA ALA A 210 -2.37 17.34 29.77
C ALA A 210 -1.42 17.41 28.56
N GLY A 211 -0.65 16.35 28.30
CA GLY A 211 0.23 16.23 27.12
C GLY A 211 0.81 14.82 26.97
N ALA A 212 1.37 14.53 25.80
CA ALA A 212 1.90 13.20 25.48
C ALA A 212 3.23 13.24 24.71
N VAL A 213 4.10 12.28 24.99
CA VAL A 213 5.29 11.99 24.19
C VAL A 213 5.10 10.62 23.55
N GLY A 214 5.08 10.59 22.21
CA GLY A 214 4.96 9.37 21.42
C GLY A 214 6.19 9.16 20.57
N SER A 215 7.14 8.39 21.10
CA SER A 215 8.42 8.11 20.46
C SER A 215 8.29 7.04 19.38
N SER A 216 8.86 7.29 18.20
CA SER A 216 8.82 6.40 17.03
C SER A 216 7.44 5.79 16.79
N ALA A 217 6.39 6.61 16.97
CA ALA A 217 5.01 6.15 17.01
C ALA A 217 4.47 5.89 15.59
N PRO A 218 4.13 4.63 15.23
CA PRO A 218 3.49 4.33 13.96
C PRO A 218 2.01 4.69 14.05
N LEU A 219 1.64 5.82 13.45
CA LEU A 219 0.27 6.34 13.52
C LEU A 219 -0.62 5.84 12.38
N ASN A 220 -0.03 5.45 11.24
CA ASN A 220 -0.76 4.77 10.16
C ASN A 220 -0.86 3.28 10.47
N ALA A 221 -2.07 2.71 10.42
CA ALA A 221 -2.28 1.28 10.24
C ALA A 221 -2.14 0.94 8.75
N GLU A 222 -1.24 0.02 8.41
CA GLU A 222 -0.81 -0.23 7.04
C GLU A 222 -0.79 -1.74 6.81
N LEU A 223 -1.62 -2.26 5.92
CA LEU A 223 -1.72 -3.69 5.71
C LEU A 223 -0.40 -4.27 5.16
N ASP A 224 0.01 -3.79 3.99
CA ASP A 224 1.24 -4.22 3.31
C ASP A 224 2.35 -3.18 3.54
N PHE A 225 3.20 -3.44 4.53
CA PHE A 225 4.22 -2.51 4.99
C PHE A 225 5.62 -2.81 4.42
N TRP A 226 5.71 -2.90 3.10
CA TRP A 226 7.00 -3.00 2.38
C TRP A 226 7.93 -1.80 2.63
N GLY A 227 7.36 -0.62 2.98
CA GLY A 227 8.11 0.58 3.34
C GLY A 227 9.09 0.37 4.51
N TYR A 228 8.85 -0.62 5.37
CA TYR A 228 9.79 -1.02 6.40
C TYR A 228 11.14 -1.42 5.81
N LEU A 229 11.14 -2.38 4.86
CA LEU A 229 12.36 -2.91 4.27
C LEU A 229 13.07 -1.90 3.37
N GLN A 230 12.33 -0.95 2.78
CA GLN A 230 12.92 0.19 2.08
C GLN A 230 13.81 1.02 3.01
N VAL A 231 13.33 1.36 4.21
CA VAL A 231 14.13 2.13 5.18
C VAL A 231 15.34 1.34 5.67
N VAL A 232 15.20 0.01 5.85
CA VAL A 232 16.34 -0.86 6.19
C VAL A 232 17.42 -0.81 5.10
N GLU A 233 17.02 -0.91 3.84
CA GLU A 233 17.93 -0.75 2.71
C GLU A 233 18.59 0.63 2.68
N ASP A 234 17.80 1.70 2.82
CA ASP A 234 18.31 3.08 2.79
C ASP A 234 19.31 3.33 3.91
N ALA A 235 19.07 2.79 5.11
CA ALA A 235 19.98 2.88 6.24
C ALA A 235 21.30 2.14 5.96
N LEU A 236 21.24 0.92 5.43
CA LEU A 236 22.43 0.15 5.06
C LEU A 236 23.23 0.84 3.95
N ARG A 237 22.56 1.34 2.90
CA ARG A 237 23.20 2.07 1.78
C ARG A 237 23.82 3.38 2.24
N SER A 238 23.16 4.09 3.15
CA SER A 238 23.66 5.35 3.72
C SER A 238 24.91 5.13 4.57
N PHE A 239 25.01 3.98 5.25
CA PHE A 239 26.20 3.61 6.00
C PHE A 239 27.32 3.08 5.11
N SER A 240 27.01 2.12 4.22
CA SER A 240 27.97 1.48 3.33
C SER A 240 27.28 0.92 2.09
N LYS A 241 27.49 1.58 0.94
CA LYS A 241 26.98 1.10 -0.36
C LYS A 241 27.48 -0.30 -0.69
N GLU A 242 28.74 -0.62 -0.35
CA GLU A 242 29.32 -1.95 -0.55
C GLU A 242 28.62 -3.01 0.29
N CYS A 243 28.27 -2.68 1.54
CA CYS A 243 27.53 -3.58 2.43
C CYS A 243 26.15 -3.92 1.86
N ALA A 244 25.36 -2.90 1.51
CA ALA A 244 24.05 -3.10 0.90
C ALA A 244 24.13 -3.91 -0.40
N GLU A 245 25.16 -3.68 -1.22
CA GLU A 245 25.38 -4.45 -2.44
C GLU A 245 25.78 -5.91 -2.18
N ASN A 246 26.57 -6.17 -1.13
CA ASN A 246 26.90 -7.54 -0.71
C ASN A 246 25.68 -8.26 -0.12
N VAL A 247 24.78 -7.55 0.58
CA VAL A 247 23.48 -8.09 1.01
C VAL A 247 22.66 -8.50 -0.23
N ARG A 248 22.53 -7.59 -1.21
CA ARG A 248 21.83 -7.87 -2.47
C ARG A 248 22.37 -9.12 -3.18
N LYS A 249 23.69 -9.21 -3.35
CA LYS A 249 24.36 -10.38 -3.96
C LYS A 249 24.15 -11.66 -3.16
N GLY A 250 24.16 -11.57 -1.84
CA GLY A 250 23.87 -12.70 -0.96
C GLY A 250 22.45 -13.23 -1.18
N PHE A 251 21.44 -12.35 -1.15
CA PHE A 251 20.04 -12.74 -1.36
C PHE A 251 19.79 -13.23 -2.80
N GLU A 252 20.41 -12.63 -3.81
CA GLU A 252 20.35 -13.12 -5.19
C GLU A 252 20.90 -14.55 -5.33
N LYS A 253 22.00 -14.87 -4.63
CA LYS A 253 22.55 -16.24 -4.62
C LYS A 253 21.65 -17.22 -3.88
N VAL A 254 21.07 -16.79 -2.75
CA VAL A 254 20.06 -17.57 -2.01
C VAL A 254 18.86 -17.86 -2.90
N GLU A 255 18.34 -16.86 -3.62
CA GLU A 255 17.24 -17.02 -4.59
C GLU A 255 17.55 -18.07 -5.65
N ASN A 256 18.76 -18.03 -6.23
CA ASN A 256 19.18 -19.00 -7.24
C ASN A 256 19.27 -20.42 -6.68
N LEU A 257 19.83 -20.61 -5.49
CA LEU A 257 19.95 -21.94 -4.87
C LEU A 257 18.59 -22.50 -4.43
N MET A 258 17.68 -21.64 -3.96
CA MET A 258 16.34 -22.03 -3.52
C MET A 258 15.54 -22.75 -4.61
N GLN A 259 15.82 -22.45 -5.88
CA GLN A 259 15.12 -23.03 -7.04
C GLN A 259 15.38 -24.53 -7.27
N THR A 260 16.40 -25.12 -6.63
CA THR A 260 16.78 -26.52 -6.86
C THR A 260 16.80 -27.33 -5.58
N LYS A 261 16.57 -28.65 -5.67
CA LYS A 261 16.66 -29.54 -4.50
C LYS A 261 18.07 -29.53 -3.89
N ASP A 262 19.09 -29.59 -4.74
CA ASP A 262 20.49 -29.61 -4.28
C ASP A 262 20.89 -28.27 -3.68
N GLY A 263 20.48 -27.15 -4.29
CA GLY A 263 20.69 -25.83 -3.71
C GLY A 263 19.96 -25.62 -2.38
N ARG A 264 18.74 -26.15 -2.22
CA ARG A 264 18.06 -26.17 -0.91
C ARG A 264 18.79 -27.04 0.12
N GLU A 265 19.39 -28.14 -0.28
CA GLU A 265 20.21 -28.96 0.62
C GLU A 265 21.51 -28.24 0.99
N GLU A 266 22.11 -27.49 0.06
CA GLU A 266 23.25 -26.60 0.34
C GLU A 266 22.87 -25.51 1.34
N LEU A 267 21.75 -24.81 1.12
CA LEU A 267 21.21 -23.82 2.05
C LEU A 267 20.92 -24.44 3.42
N SER A 268 20.36 -25.65 3.45
CA SER A 268 20.07 -26.38 4.69
C SER A 268 21.33 -26.64 5.52
N LYS A 269 22.43 -27.00 4.85
CA LYS A 269 23.72 -27.24 5.50
C LYS A 269 24.37 -25.93 5.92
N LEU A 270 24.41 -24.93 5.03
CA LEU A 270 25.07 -23.66 5.29
C LEU A 270 24.40 -22.91 6.45
N PHE A 271 23.08 -22.76 6.41
CA PHE A 271 22.32 -22.07 7.43
C PHE A 271 22.01 -22.93 8.67
N VAL A 272 22.41 -24.21 8.66
CA VAL A 272 22.13 -25.18 9.73
C VAL A 272 20.62 -25.20 10.04
N LEU A 273 19.83 -25.43 8.98
CA LEU A 273 18.38 -25.33 9.05
C LEU A 273 17.76 -26.45 9.90
N LYS A 274 16.74 -26.11 10.68
CA LYS A 274 15.97 -27.07 11.45
C LYS A 274 14.47 -26.83 11.28
N PRO A 275 13.73 -27.82 10.73
CA PRO A 275 14.24 -28.99 9.98
C PRO A 275 14.95 -28.57 8.68
N PRO A 276 15.87 -29.39 8.14
CA PRO A 276 16.42 -29.15 6.81
C PRO A 276 15.30 -29.19 5.76
N PHE A 277 15.46 -28.46 4.66
CA PHE A 277 14.46 -28.37 3.59
C PHE A 277 14.06 -29.72 3.00
N SER A 278 14.96 -30.71 3.00
CA SER A 278 14.69 -32.07 2.52
C SER A 278 13.75 -32.87 3.42
N LYS A 279 13.49 -32.41 4.65
CA LYS A 279 12.56 -33.01 5.61
C LYS A 279 11.23 -32.27 5.71
N LEU A 280 11.12 -31.09 5.10
CA LEU A 280 9.87 -30.34 5.00
C LEU A 280 9.03 -30.86 3.83
N LYS A 281 7.71 -30.90 4.03
CA LYS A 281 6.77 -30.94 2.91
C LYS A 281 6.72 -29.52 2.34
N MET A 282 7.67 -29.21 1.46
CA MET A 282 7.93 -27.86 1.00
C MET A 282 6.67 -27.15 0.52
N THR A 283 6.30 -26.07 1.19
CA THR A 283 5.29 -25.12 0.73
C THR A 283 5.94 -23.81 0.32
N TYR A 284 5.17 -22.98 -0.39
CA TYR A 284 5.59 -21.61 -0.66
C TYR A 284 5.83 -20.84 0.64
N ASN A 285 4.99 -21.03 1.67
CA ASN A 285 5.13 -20.37 2.97
C ASN A 285 6.42 -20.77 3.70
N ASP A 286 6.93 -22.00 3.55
CA ASP A 286 8.21 -22.41 4.14
C ASP A 286 9.39 -21.66 3.52
N ILE A 287 9.37 -21.50 2.19
CA ILE A 287 10.38 -20.73 1.46
C ILE A 287 10.35 -19.27 1.93
N GLN A 288 9.16 -18.67 2.03
CA GLN A 288 9.01 -17.27 2.46
C GLN A 288 9.37 -17.08 3.94
N THR A 289 9.07 -18.05 4.79
CA THR A 289 9.46 -18.04 6.20
C THR A 289 10.97 -18.01 6.36
N PHE A 290 11.70 -18.78 5.54
CA PHE A 290 13.16 -18.71 5.51
C PHE A 290 13.65 -17.30 5.15
N TYR A 291 13.11 -16.65 4.11
CA TYR A 291 13.51 -15.28 3.77
C TYR A 291 13.27 -14.29 4.91
N VAL A 292 12.10 -14.33 5.55
CA VAL A 292 11.76 -13.49 6.71
C VAL A 292 12.79 -13.67 7.82
N VAL A 293 13.17 -14.91 8.15
CA VAL A 293 14.17 -15.19 9.18
C VAL A 293 15.53 -14.59 8.82
N ILE A 294 15.96 -14.73 7.56
CA ILE A 294 17.28 -14.24 7.14
C ILE A 294 17.32 -12.72 7.06
N PHE A 295 16.36 -12.05 6.41
CA PHE A 295 16.39 -10.57 6.36
C PHE A 295 16.05 -9.93 7.71
N GLY A 296 15.33 -10.64 8.60
CA GLY A 296 15.03 -10.21 9.96
C GLY A 296 16.27 -9.84 10.79
N ASN A 297 17.42 -10.45 10.47
CA ASN A 297 18.73 -10.06 11.00
C ASN A 297 19.04 -8.58 10.75
N PHE A 298 18.85 -8.12 9.52
CA PHE A 298 19.15 -6.76 9.10
C PHE A 298 18.12 -5.77 9.63
N GLN A 299 16.84 -6.19 9.70
CA GLN A 299 15.79 -5.41 10.34
C GLN A 299 16.15 -5.09 11.80
N GLY A 300 16.54 -6.10 12.59
CA GLY A 300 16.95 -5.92 13.98
C GLY A 300 18.19 -5.02 14.10
N ALA A 301 19.21 -5.27 13.29
CA ALA A 301 20.45 -4.49 13.30
C ALA A 301 20.22 -3.01 12.96
N VAL A 302 19.33 -2.71 12.00
CA VAL A 302 18.98 -1.32 11.64
C VAL A 302 18.08 -0.69 12.69
N GLN A 303 16.99 -1.36 13.09
CA GLN A 303 15.98 -0.82 14.00
C GLN A 303 16.57 -0.35 15.32
N TYR A 304 17.62 -1.00 15.84
CA TYR A 304 18.23 -0.66 17.14
C TYR A 304 19.69 -0.20 17.05
N SER A 305 20.15 0.18 15.85
CA SER A 305 21.56 0.52 15.62
C SER A 305 22.03 1.69 16.47
N GLY A 306 22.91 1.42 17.44
CA GLY A 306 23.53 2.45 18.28
C GLY A 306 22.65 2.95 19.43
N ASP A 307 21.59 2.21 19.78
CA ASP A 307 20.81 2.48 20.99
C ASP A 307 21.66 2.24 22.25
N ASN A 308 21.57 3.14 23.23
CA ASN A 308 22.27 3.02 24.51
C ASN A 308 21.57 2.02 25.47
N LYS A 309 21.00 0.92 24.96
CA LYS A 309 20.27 -0.10 25.72
C LYS A 309 20.72 -1.52 25.34
N GLY A 310 20.80 -2.39 26.36
CA GLY A 310 21.01 -3.83 26.18
C GLY A 310 22.26 -4.17 25.35
N SER A 311 22.18 -5.25 24.57
CA SER A 311 23.26 -5.71 23.68
C SER A 311 23.61 -4.69 22.59
N TYR A 312 22.66 -3.88 22.14
CA TYR A 312 22.85 -2.89 21.07
C TYR A 312 23.74 -1.71 21.47
N LYS A 313 23.94 -1.49 22.78
CA LYS A 313 24.89 -0.48 23.30
C LYS A 313 26.34 -0.74 22.85
N ASN A 314 26.71 -2.02 22.69
CA ASN A 314 28.09 -2.45 22.49
C ASN A 314 28.32 -3.21 21.16
N GLY A 315 27.32 -3.36 20.30
CA GLY A 315 27.43 -4.06 19.02
C GLY A 315 26.06 -4.34 18.38
N TYR A 316 26.00 -5.33 17.48
CA TYR A 316 24.76 -5.80 16.83
C TYR A 316 24.03 -4.79 15.95
N GLY A 317 24.60 -3.61 15.72
CA GLY A 317 24.04 -2.59 14.85
C GLY A 317 24.51 -2.71 13.40
N ILE A 318 24.19 -1.67 12.61
CA ILE A 318 24.64 -1.53 11.22
C ILE A 318 26.17 -1.71 11.07
N PRO A 319 27.03 -1.12 11.93
CA PRO A 319 28.48 -1.25 11.77
C PRO A 319 28.98 -2.70 11.82
N GLU A 320 28.44 -3.50 12.74
CA GLU A 320 28.87 -4.88 12.93
C GLU A 320 28.38 -5.79 11.80
N VAL A 321 27.11 -5.68 11.39
CA VAL A 321 26.60 -6.48 10.26
C VAL A 321 27.30 -6.10 8.96
N CYS A 322 27.59 -4.82 8.73
CA CYS A 322 28.31 -4.39 7.55
C CYS A 322 29.78 -4.78 7.56
N LYS A 323 30.42 -4.87 8.73
CA LYS A 323 31.77 -5.45 8.85
C LYS A 323 31.79 -6.91 8.39
N ILE A 324 30.78 -7.70 8.76
CA ILE A 324 30.64 -9.09 8.32
C ILE A 324 30.38 -9.14 6.81
N MET A 325 29.40 -8.38 6.31
CA MET A 325 29.04 -8.38 4.89
C MET A 325 30.15 -7.89 3.96
N ASN A 326 31.01 -6.98 4.42
CA ASN A 326 32.15 -6.47 3.65
C ASN A 326 33.40 -7.35 3.72
N ASN A 327 33.36 -8.50 4.41
CA ASN A 327 34.49 -9.41 4.44
C ASN A 327 34.67 -10.11 3.08
N LYS A 328 35.70 -9.69 2.34
CA LYS A 328 36.03 -10.20 1.00
C LYS A 328 36.65 -11.59 0.98
N SER A 329 37.08 -12.11 2.13
CA SER A 329 37.61 -13.48 2.24
C SER A 329 36.52 -14.54 2.13
N ASN A 330 35.25 -14.14 2.26
CA ASN A 330 34.09 -15.02 2.19
C ASN A 330 33.20 -14.66 1.00
N ASP A 331 32.48 -15.65 0.50
CA ASP A 331 31.37 -15.43 -0.43
C ASP A 331 30.22 -14.66 0.25
N PRO A 332 29.51 -13.74 -0.43
CA PRO A 332 28.40 -12.98 0.15
C PRO A 332 27.31 -13.83 0.83
N MET A 333 27.03 -15.04 0.34
CA MET A 333 26.07 -15.95 0.98
C MET A 333 26.60 -16.50 2.31
N MET A 334 27.91 -16.80 2.40
CA MET A 334 28.53 -17.18 3.68
C MET A 334 28.45 -16.00 4.67
N ASN A 335 28.66 -14.77 4.20
CA ASN A 335 28.51 -13.59 5.05
C ASN A 335 27.07 -13.42 5.58
N LEU A 336 26.03 -13.74 4.81
CA LEU A 336 24.66 -13.77 5.32
C LEU A 336 24.51 -14.75 6.49
N GLN A 337 25.05 -15.97 6.37
CA GLN A 337 25.00 -16.92 7.47
C GLN A 337 25.82 -16.45 8.68
N LEU A 338 26.96 -15.79 8.48
CA LEU A 338 27.74 -15.23 9.58
C LEU A 338 27.00 -14.10 10.29
N VAL A 339 26.23 -13.27 9.56
CA VAL A 339 25.31 -12.30 10.16
C VAL A 339 24.24 -13.03 10.97
N ASN A 340 23.65 -14.10 10.43
CA ASN A 340 22.65 -14.90 11.12
C ASN A 340 23.16 -15.53 12.43
N ILE A 341 24.36 -16.12 12.42
CA ILE A 341 25.04 -16.62 13.62
C ILE A 341 25.30 -15.47 14.59
N TYR A 342 25.83 -14.35 14.09
CA TYR A 342 26.17 -13.20 14.89
C TYR A 342 24.95 -12.65 15.61
N MET A 343 23.86 -12.33 14.91
CA MET A 343 22.64 -11.80 15.52
C MET A 343 21.99 -12.81 16.49
N SER A 344 21.97 -14.10 16.13
CA SER A 344 21.45 -15.15 17.01
C SER A 344 22.25 -15.28 18.32
N SER A 345 23.55 -14.96 18.30
CA SER A 345 24.41 -14.99 19.50
C SER A 345 23.95 -14.07 20.62
N MET A 346 23.15 -13.04 20.30
CA MET A 346 22.57 -12.11 21.27
C MET A 346 21.74 -12.82 22.34
N TYR A 347 21.18 -13.98 22.00
CA TYR A 347 20.24 -14.70 22.84
C TYR A 347 20.82 -15.98 23.45
N GLY A 348 22.05 -16.34 23.09
CA GLY A 348 22.69 -17.59 23.49
C GLY A 348 23.58 -18.15 22.39
N PRO A 349 24.32 -19.24 22.66
CA PRO A 349 25.18 -19.85 21.65
C PRO A 349 24.36 -20.37 20.46
N PHE A 350 24.81 -20.08 19.23
CA PHE A 350 24.15 -20.53 18.00
C PHE A 350 24.10 -22.06 17.89
N GLN A 351 22.91 -22.60 17.64
CA GLN A 351 22.63 -24.02 17.47
C GLN A 351 22.12 -24.33 16.06
N HIS A 352 21.10 -23.59 15.58
CA HIS A 352 20.46 -23.80 14.29
C HIS A 352 19.64 -22.58 13.86
N THR A 353 19.13 -22.60 12.63
CA THR A 353 18.18 -21.61 12.10
C THR A 353 16.84 -22.26 11.84
N ASP A 354 15.78 -21.76 12.47
CA ASP A 354 14.42 -22.23 12.23
C ASP A 354 13.83 -21.59 10.98
N ASN A 355 13.13 -22.39 10.17
CA ASN A 355 12.61 -21.96 8.87
C ASN A 355 11.26 -22.58 8.47
N SER A 356 10.64 -23.33 9.38
CA SER A 356 9.40 -24.06 9.13
C SER A 356 8.18 -23.18 9.41
N TYR A 357 7.31 -23.02 8.42
CA TYR A 357 6.07 -22.27 8.58
C TYR A 357 5.10 -22.99 9.53
N ASP A 358 4.99 -24.31 9.40
CA ASP A 358 4.13 -25.13 10.26
C ASP A 358 4.56 -25.08 11.74
N ASP A 359 5.86 -25.04 12.01
CA ASP A 359 6.37 -24.87 13.36
C ASP A 359 6.04 -23.48 13.93
N MET A 360 6.06 -22.44 13.08
CA MET A 360 5.66 -21.08 13.46
C MET A 360 4.16 -21.01 13.77
N VAL A 361 3.32 -21.60 12.92
CA VAL A 361 1.86 -21.71 13.16
C VAL A 361 1.59 -22.49 14.44
N THR A 362 2.26 -23.62 14.65
CA THR A 362 2.11 -24.46 15.85
C THR A 362 2.55 -23.71 17.10
N TYR A 363 3.60 -22.91 17.01
CA TYR A 363 4.04 -22.05 18.08
C TYR A 363 2.99 -21.00 18.43
N LEU A 364 2.46 -20.30 17.42
CA LEU A 364 1.49 -19.23 17.57
C LEU A 364 0.10 -19.73 17.99
N LYS A 365 -0.27 -20.98 17.70
CA LYS A 365 -1.55 -21.60 18.14
C LYS A 365 -1.66 -21.84 19.64
N LYS A 366 -0.55 -21.75 20.38
CA LYS A 366 -0.56 -22.01 21.82
C LYS A 366 -1.26 -20.88 22.54
N GLU A 367 -2.36 -21.21 23.21
CA GLU A 367 -3.22 -20.22 23.84
C GLU A 367 -2.83 -19.91 25.30
N GLN A 368 -1.92 -20.65 25.92
CA GLN A 368 -1.62 -20.45 27.34
C GLN A 368 -0.78 -19.19 27.57
N PHE A 369 -1.14 -18.39 28.58
CA PHE A 369 -0.21 -17.42 29.15
C PHE A 369 0.94 -18.22 29.79
N GLY A 370 2.18 -17.98 29.37
CA GLY A 370 3.28 -18.87 29.71
C GLY A 370 3.70 -18.81 31.19
N ASP A 371 3.67 -19.94 31.89
CA ASP A 371 4.20 -20.11 33.27
C ASP A 371 5.56 -20.83 33.35
N THR A 372 6.10 -21.26 32.21
CA THR A 372 7.36 -21.98 32.13
C THR A 372 8.17 -21.48 30.94
N LEU A 373 9.48 -21.71 30.98
CA LEU A 373 10.56 -21.11 30.19
C LEU A 373 10.38 -21.10 28.65
N ASP A 374 9.30 -21.66 28.08
CA ASP A 374 9.15 -22.06 26.67
C ASP A 374 8.14 -21.29 25.79
N PHE A 375 7.28 -20.41 26.33
CA PHE A 375 6.23 -19.75 25.51
C PHE A 375 6.27 -18.22 25.62
N ASP A 376 6.43 -17.50 24.52
CA ASP A 376 6.27 -16.04 24.48
C ASP A 376 4.83 -15.69 24.08
N SER A 377 3.97 -15.62 25.10
CA SER A 377 2.56 -15.24 24.93
C SER A 377 2.37 -13.83 24.31
N SER A 378 3.40 -12.98 24.37
CA SER A 378 3.39 -11.65 23.72
C SER A 378 3.30 -11.77 22.20
N ALA A 379 3.98 -12.78 21.65
CA ALA A 379 4.08 -12.97 20.21
C ALA A 379 2.73 -13.35 19.59
N ARG A 380 1.92 -14.17 20.28
CA ARG A 380 0.53 -14.46 19.89
C ARG A 380 -0.36 -13.23 20.02
N SER A 381 -0.27 -12.51 21.14
CA SER A 381 -1.05 -11.29 21.38
C SER A 381 -0.81 -10.23 20.31
N TRP A 382 0.44 -10.01 19.95
CA TRP A 382 0.75 -9.02 18.95
C TRP A 382 0.40 -9.50 17.53
N THR A 383 0.59 -10.79 17.22
CA THR A 383 0.10 -11.37 15.95
C THR A 383 -1.43 -11.19 15.84
N TRP A 384 -2.16 -11.28 16.95
CA TRP A 384 -3.58 -10.96 16.98
C TRP A 384 -3.85 -9.50 16.62
N GLN A 385 -3.17 -8.54 17.25
CA GLN A 385 -3.38 -7.10 16.97
C GLN A 385 -3.01 -6.70 15.53
N THR A 386 -2.01 -7.35 14.94
CA THR A 386 -1.66 -7.12 13.52
C THR A 386 -2.68 -7.71 12.57
N CYS A 387 -3.24 -8.89 12.88
CA CYS A 387 -4.34 -9.48 12.11
C CYS A 387 -5.70 -8.78 12.31
N THR A 388 -5.90 -8.01 13.38
CA THR A 388 -7.21 -7.44 13.75
C THR A 388 -7.26 -5.92 13.85
N GLU A 389 -6.12 -5.23 13.85
CA GLU A 389 -6.10 -3.77 13.97
C GLU A 389 -5.09 -3.10 13.03
N PHE A 390 -3.87 -3.62 12.92
CA PHE A 390 -2.76 -2.79 12.43
C PHE A 390 -2.14 -3.18 11.09
N GLY A 391 -2.18 -4.47 10.74
CA GLY A 391 -1.36 -4.99 9.66
C GLY A 391 0.10 -4.96 10.07
N TYR A 392 0.88 -4.10 9.44
CA TYR A 392 2.33 -4.01 9.59
C TYR A 392 3.07 -5.22 9.05
N PHE A 393 2.52 -5.86 8.03
CA PHE A 393 3.14 -7.01 7.39
C PHE A 393 4.33 -6.55 6.54
N GLN A 394 5.54 -6.92 6.95
CA GLN A 394 6.79 -6.41 6.39
C GLN A 394 7.17 -7.21 5.13
N THR A 395 6.55 -6.87 4.01
CA THR A 395 6.73 -7.61 2.75
C THR A 395 7.89 -7.07 1.91
N THR A 396 8.34 -7.87 0.95
CA THR A 396 9.21 -7.44 -0.15
C THR A 396 8.43 -7.18 -1.45
N GLY A 397 7.10 -7.42 -1.46
CA GLY A 397 6.27 -7.44 -2.66
C GLY A 397 5.79 -6.06 -3.13
N GLY A 398 5.60 -5.10 -2.22
CA GLY A 398 5.01 -3.79 -2.52
C GLY A 398 6.00 -2.66 -2.88
N GLY A 399 7.30 -2.93 -3.03
CA GLY A 399 8.36 -1.92 -3.29
C GLY A 399 9.20 -2.19 -4.55
N PRO A 400 10.07 -1.25 -4.99
CA PRO A 400 11.11 -1.56 -6.00
C PRO A 400 11.96 -2.75 -5.53
N LYS A 401 12.55 -3.55 -6.45
CA LYS A 401 13.41 -4.69 -6.09
C LYS A 401 14.50 -4.24 -5.11
N GLY A 402 14.27 -4.51 -3.82
CA GLY A 402 15.17 -4.11 -2.76
C GLY A 402 16.34 -5.08 -2.64
N ILE A 403 17.29 -4.78 -1.74
CA ILE A 403 18.46 -5.63 -1.49
C ILE A 403 18.13 -7.00 -0.88
N PHE A 404 16.87 -7.24 -0.51
CA PHE A 404 16.40 -8.49 0.09
C PHE A 404 15.72 -9.44 -0.90
N GLY A 405 15.59 -9.05 -2.18
CA GLY A 405 14.96 -9.86 -3.20
C GLY A 405 13.42 -9.91 -3.11
N SER A 406 12.81 -10.88 -3.77
CA SER A 406 11.34 -10.99 -3.99
C SER A 406 10.67 -12.04 -3.09
N GLY A 407 11.33 -12.41 -1.98
CA GLY A 407 11.04 -13.62 -1.21
C GLY A 407 9.96 -13.52 -0.14
N THR A 408 9.17 -12.45 -0.01
CA THR A 408 8.12 -12.39 1.03
C THR A 408 6.93 -11.54 0.60
N PRO A 409 5.86 -12.16 0.11
CA PRO A 409 4.63 -11.46 -0.25
C PRO A 409 3.69 -11.31 0.96
N LEU A 410 2.66 -10.48 0.78
CA LEU A 410 1.60 -10.26 1.76
C LEU A 410 0.86 -11.55 2.15
N THR A 411 0.72 -12.48 1.21
CA THR A 411 0.03 -13.77 1.43
C THR A 411 0.59 -14.59 2.57
N LEU A 412 1.91 -14.53 2.82
CA LEU A 412 2.51 -15.25 3.96
C LEU A 412 1.82 -14.87 5.27
N TYR A 413 1.58 -13.57 5.46
CA TYR A 413 1.01 -13.03 6.69
C TYR A 413 -0.50 -13.21 6.77
N LEU A 414 -1.21 -13.08 5.65
CA LEU A 414 -2.65 -13.36 5.59
C LEU A 414 -2.95 -14.84 5.86
N ASN A 415 -2.12 -15.74 5.31
CA ASN A 415 -2.17 -17.16 5.62
C ASN A 415 -1.90 -17.38 7.11
N LEU A 416 -0.89 -16.71 7.69
CA LEU A 416 -0.57 -16.83 9.11
C LEU A 416 -1.75 -16.45 10.00
N CYS A 417 -2.47 -15.36 9.68
CA CYS A 417 -3.65 -14.93 10.43
C CYS A 417 -4.73 -16.01 10.46
N SER A 418 -5.11 -16.54 9.31
CA SER A 418 -6.17 -17.56 9.20
C SER A 418 -5.71 -18.92 9.73
N ASP A 419 -4.45 -19.30 9.52
CA ASP A 419 -3.92 -20.57 10.02
C ASP A 419 -3.81 -20.59 11.54
N VAL A 420 -3.51 -19.45 12.19
CA VAL A 420 -3.34 -19.33 13.65
C VAL A 420 -4.66 -19.08 14.38
N PHE A 421 -5.54 -18.23 13.85
CA PHE A 421 -6.77 -17.79 14.53
C PHE A 421 -8.05 -18.39 13.92
N GLY A 422 -7.94 -19.13 12.82
CA GLY A 422 -9.04 -19.81 12.15
C GLY A 422 -9.45 -19.13 10.84
N SER A 423 -10.15 -19.87 9.97
CA SER A 423 -10.51 -19.45 8.61
C SER A 423 -11.40 -18.20 8.50
N ALA A 424 -11.98 -17.75 9.61
CA ALA A 424 -12.69 -16.48 9.68
C ALA A 424 -11.75 -15.27 9.51
N PHE A 425 -10.47 -15.40 9.84
CA PHE A 425 -9.45 -14.33 9.71
C PHE A 425 -8.81 -14.35 8.31
N ASN A 426 -9.65 -14.38 7.27
CA ASN A 426 -9.23 -14.33 5.87
C ASN A 426 -8.82 -12.91 5.44
N SER A 427 -8.32 -12.80 4.20
CA SER A 427 -7.91 -11.55 3.54
C SER A 427 -8.88 -10.39 3.77
N THR A 428 -10.17 -10.61 3.51
CA THR A 428 -11.23 -9.60 3.59
C THR A 428 -11.42 -9.08 5.02
N VAL A 429 -11.51 -9.98 5.99
CA VAL A 429 -11.74 -9.62 7.40
C VAL A 429 -10.56 -8.85 7.97
N VAL A 430 -9.34 -9.34 7.72
CA VAL A 430 -8.10 -8.68 8.15
C VAL A 430 -8.05 -7.27 7.56
N LYS A 431 -8.19 -7.13 6.24
CA LYS A 431 -8.14 -5.83 5.53
C LYS A 431 -9.18 -4.83 6.04
N SER A 432 -10.42 -5.28 6.22
CA SER A 432 -11.49 -4.45 6.77
C SER A 432 -11.17 -3.95 8.18
N ALA A 433 -10.55 -4.80 9.00
CA ALA A 433 -10.16 -4.45 10.36
C ALA A 433 -9.03 -3.42 10.39
N ILE A 434 -7.99 -3.58 9.56
CA ILE A 434 -6.92 -2.57 9.40
C ILE A 434 -7.50 -1.23 8.93
N HIS A 435 -8.36 -1.24 7.91
CA HIS A 435 -8.98 -0.02 7.40
C HIS A 435 -9.83 0.68 8.47
N SER A 436 -10.61 -0.08 9.25
CA SER A 436 -11.40 0.45 10.37
C SER A 436 -10.52 1.14 11.43
N THR A 437 -9.37 0.56 11.77
CA THR A 437 -8.40 1.16 12.69
C THR A 437 -7.81 2.45 12.13
N GLN A 438 -7.39 2.45 10.87
CA GLN A 438 -6.86 3.64 10.18
C GLN A 438 -7.87 4.78 10.18
N MET A 439 -9.15 4.47 9.91
CA MET A 439 -10.24 5.46 9.91
C MET A 439 -10.58 5.97 11.31
N HIS A 440 -10.53 5.09 12.31
CA HIS A 440 -10.82 5.45 13.70
C HIS A 440 -9.79 6.45 14.26
N TYR A 441 -8.50 6.17 14.07
CA TYR A 441 -7.43 7.02 14.60
C TYR A 441 -7.03 8.17 13.67
N GLY A 442 -7.33 8.06 12.37
CA GLY A 442 -7.06 9.08 11.35
C GLY A 442 -5.69 8.96 10.67
N GLY A 443 -4.83 8.05 11.11
CA GLY A 443 -3.46 7.95 10.60
C GLY A 443 -2.56 9.13 11.02
N ALA A 444 -1.33 9.13 10.53
CA ALA A 444 -0.36 10.20 10.76
C ALA A 444 -0.83 11.57 10.22
N ASP A 445 -1.49 11.56 9.06
CA ASP A 445 -1.88 12.78 8.35
C ASP A 445 -3.15 13.42 8.93
N ARG A 446 -4.13 12.62 9.39
CA ARG A 446 -5.37 13.13 10.01
C ARG A 446 -5.40 12.99 11.54
N TYR A 447 -4.25 12.74 12.17
CA TYR A 447 -4.10 12.81 13.63
C TYR A 447 -4.53 14.19 14.17
N LYS A 448 -5.43 14.18 15.18
CA LYS A 448 -6.13 15.36 15.72
C LYS A 448 -5.71 15.75 17.13
N GLY A 449 -4.85 14.98 17.79
CA GLY A 449 -4.38 15.29 19.14
C GLY A 449 -3.52 16.56 19.20
N THR A 450 -3.49 17.19 20.37
CA THR A 450 -2.75 18.44 20.67
C THR A 450 -1.84 18.24 21.87
N ASN A 451 -0.90 19.16 22.11
CA ASN A 451 0.09 19.06 23.19
C ASN A 451 0.89 17.76 23.16
N VAL A 452 1.54 17.50 22.03
CA VAL A 452 2.32 16.28 21.83
C VAL A 452 3.72 16.53 21.28
N VAL A 453 4.66 15.66 21.65
CA VAL A 453 5.97 15.57 21.00
C VAL A 453 6.11 14.19 20.35
N ILE A 454 6.42 14.17 19.04
CA ILE A 454 6.47 12.97 18.19
C ILE A 454 7.86 12.86 17.54
N PRO A 455 8.88 12.41 18.29
CA PRO A 455 10.20 12.18 17.73
C PRO A 455 10.24 10.85 16.96
N ASN A 456 11.00 10.81 15.85
CA ASN A 456 11.26 9.59 15.07
C ASN A 456 12.73 9.53 14.69
N GLY A 457 13.34 8.34 14.67
CA GLY A 457 14.70 8.13 14.17
C GLY A 457 14.74 8.01 12.64
N SER A 458 15.74 8.59 11.96
CA SER A 458 15.79 8.53 10.49
C SER A 458 16.31 7.21 9.92
N ILE A 459 16.86 6.32 10.74
CA ILE A 459 17.20 4.95 10.33
C ILE A 459 16.23 3.92 10.93
N ASP A 460 15.26 4.37 11.72
CA ASP A 460 14.22 3.52 12.30
C ASP A 460 13.15 3.20 11.24
N PRO A 461 12.97 1.94 10.82
CA PRO A 461 11.99 1.61 9.78
C PRO A 461 10.55 2.04 10.09
N TRP A 462 10.18 2.15 11.36
CA TRP A 462 8.84 2.62 11.78
C TRP A 462 8.57 4.08 11.46
N HIS A 463 9.62 4.87 11.24
CA HIS A 463 9.49 6.29 10.95
C HIS A 463 8.64 6.53 9.69
N ALA A 464 8.54 5.56 8.78
CA ALA A 464 7.70 5.64 7.57
C ALA A 464 6.21 5.86 7.90
N LEU A 465 5.73 5.30 9.01
CA LEU A 465 4.34 5.41 9.50
C LEU A 465 4.13 6.59 10.47
N GLY A 466 5.17 7.39 10.73
CA GLY A 466 5.15 8.52 11.68
C GLY A 466 4.52 9.80 11.12
N LYS A 467 4.42 10.84 11.95
CA LYS A 467 3.87 12.17 11.60
C LYS A 467 4.99 13.21 11.41
N TYR A 468 4.92 13.98 10.32
CA TYR A 468 5.92 14.99 9.95
C TYR A 468 5.34 16.34 9.50
N THR A 469 4.05 16.57 9.74
CA THR A 469 3.40 17.84 9.41
C THR A 469 2.27 18.10 10.40
N SER A 470 2.10 19.36 10.80
CA SER A 470 0.95 19.82 11.59
C SER A 470 0.73 21.31 11.38
N ASN A 471 -0.53 21.74 11.31
CA ASN A 471 -0.91 23.15 11.38
C ASN A 471 -1.06 23.63 12.84
N ASP A 472 -1.18 22.70 13.78
CA ASP A 472 -1.22 23.00 15.21
C ASP A 472 0.20 23.03 15.79
N LYS A 473 0.59 24.19 16.33
CA LYS A 473 1.91 24.45 16.91
C LYS A 473 2.21 23.64 18.18
N SER A 474 1.18 23.08 18.82
CA SER A 474 1.33 22.20 20.00
C SER A 474 1.69 20.76 19.62
N VAL A 475 1.67 20.42 18.33
CA VAL A 475 2.08 19.12 17.79
C VAL A 475 3.50 19.22 17.24
N VAL A 476 4.46 18.88 18.08
CA VAL A 476 5.90 19.01 17.78
C VAL A 476 6.44 17.68 17.28
N TRP A 477 6.66 17.55 15.99
CA TRP A 477 7.32 16.38 15.39
C TRP A 477 8.81 16.66 15.15
N TYR A 478 9.65 15.62 15.20
CA TYR A 478 11.08 15.76 14.92
C TYR A 478 11.68 14.48 14.34
N LEU A 479 12.33 14.57 13.16
CA LEU A 479 13.11 13.46 12.59
C LEU A 479 14.57 13.58 13.01
N ILE A 480 15.03 12.63 13.81
CA ILE A 480 16.37 12.60 14.39
C ILE A 480 17.30 11.89 13.40
N ASN A 481 18.15 12.67 12.73
CA ASN A 481 19.04 12.14 11.71
C ASN A 481 20.08 11.16 12.28
N GLY A 482 20.14 9.95 11.71
CA GLY A 482 21.11 8.91 12.01
C GLY A 482 20.90 8.18 13.33
N THR A 483 19.66 8.12 13.84
CA THR A 483 19.32 7.43 15.09
C THR A 483 18.22 6.41 14.89
N ALA A 484 18.24 5.40 15.75
CA ALA A 484 17.40 4.23 15.68
C ALA A 484 16.11 4.39 16.49
N HIS A 485 15.41 3.28 16.70
CA HIS A 485 14.05 3.23 17.22
C HIS A 485 13.97 3.64 18.69
N CYS A 486 13.19 4.68 18.97
CA CYS A 486 13.01 5.23 20.32
C CYS A 486 14.32 5.65 21.03
N ALA A 487 15.40 5.91 20.29
CA ALA A 487 16.75 6.10 20.84
C ALA A 487 16.82 7.20 21.92
N GLU A 488 16.01 8.24 21.81
CA GLU A 488 15.99 9.35 22.76
C GLU A 488 15.37 8.99 24.12
N MET A 489 14.65 7.88 24.24
CA MET A 489 14.09 7.37 25.50
C MET A 489 15.14 6.69 26.38
N TYR A 490 16.29 6.30 25.83
CA TYR A 490 17.36 5.60 26.54
C TYR A 490 18.39 6.55 27.17
N PRO A 491 19.28 6.06 28.07
CA PRO A 491 20.28 6.89 28.73
C PRO A 491 21.12 7.73 27.78
N ALA A 492 21.50 8.91 28.26
CA ALA A 492 22.43 9.75 27.52
C ALA A 492 23.83 9.11 27.48
N SER A 493 24.52 9.29 26.35
CA SER A 493 25.89 8.84 26.14
C SER A 493 26.74 9.96 25.57
N PRO A 494 28.04 10.04 25.90
CA PRO A 494 28.97 10.95 25.23
C PRO A 494 29.05 10.75 23.70
N LYS A 495 28.61 9.58 23.19
CA LYS A 495 28.56 9.25 21.76
C LYS A 495 27.23 9.63 21.09
N ASP A 496 26.29 10.21 21.83
CA ASP A 496 24.97 10.56 21.29
C ASP A 496 25.09 11.51 20.11
N LYS A 497 24.30 11.23 19.07
CA LYS A 497 24.18 12.15 17.94
C LYS A 497 23.61 13.50 18.44
N PRO A 498 24.04 14.64 17.88
CA PRO A 498 23.54 15.96 18.31
C PRO A 498 22.02 16.08 18.30
N GLY A 499 21.35 15.37 17.39
CA GLY A 499 19.89 15.28 17.31
C GLY A 499 19.23 14.71 18.58
N LEU A 500 19.80 13.67 19.20
CA LEU A 500 19.26 13.06 20.43
C LEU A 500 19.27 14.06 21.59
N THR A 501 20.41 14.73 21.79
CA THR A 501 20.55 15.75 22.84
C THR A 501 19.55 16.90 22.63
N LYS A 502 19.34 17.31 21.38
CA LYS A 502 18.37 18.36 21.04
C LYS A 502 16.94 17.92 21.31
N VAL A 503 16.54 16.71 20.89
CA VAL A 503 15.16 16.22 21.09
C VAL A 503 14.82 16.02 22.56
N ARG A 504 15.73 15.49 23.38
CA ARG A 504 15.49 15.37 24.84
C ARG A 504 15.19 16.73 25.48
N LYS A 505 15.88 17.79 25.06
CA LYS A 505 15.59 19.17 25.50
C LYS A 505 14.25 19.69 24.97
N ILE A 506 13.86 19.34 23.74
CA ILE A 506 12.54 19.69 23.18
C ILE A 506 11.43 19.04 23.98
N ILE A 507 11.56 17.76 24.31
CA ILE A 507 10.60 17.01 25.13
C ILE A 507 10.46 17.68 26.50
N GLU A 508 11.57 17.87 27.21
CA GLU A 508 11.59 18.50 28.54
C GLU A 508 10.94 19.90 28.52
N ARG A 509 11.25 20.71 27.51
CA ARG A 509 10.67 22.05 27.37
C ARG A 509 9.16 22.02 27.17
N ASN A 510 8.66 21.15 26.30
CA ASN A 510 7.23 21.05 26.03
C ASN A 510 6.46 20.54 27.25
N ILE A 511 7.02 19.59 28.00
CA ILE A 511 6.48 19.18 29.31
C ILE A 511 6.32 20.39 30.22
N GLY A 512 7.36 21.23 30.34
CA GLY A 512 7.28 22.46 31.13
C GLY A 512 6.18 23.44 30.68
N ILE A 513 5.92 23.53 29.37
CA ILE A 513 4.84 24.36 28.81
C ILE A 513 3.47 23.80 29.21
N TRP A 514 3.24 22.49 29.04
CA TRP A 514 1.97 21.84 29.35
C TRP A 514 1.62 21.88 30.83
N LEU A 515 2.63 21.92 31.71
CA LEU A 515 2.46 22.04 33.15
C LEU A 515 2.28 23.50 33.64
N SER A 516 2.39 24.50 32.76
CA SER A 516 2.29 25.92 33.12
C SER A 516 0.83 26.43 33.18
N LYS A 517 0.59 27.51 33.93
CA LYS A 517 -0.76 28.12 34.12
C LYS A 517 -1.37 28.76 32.85
N SER A 518 -0.56 28.99 31.81
CA SER A 518 -0.99 29.52 30.52
C SER A 518 -0.32 28.72 29.41
N PRO A 519 -0.87 27.55 29.02
CA PRO A 519 -0.28 26.68 28.02
C PRO A 519 -0.42 27.31 26.64
N HIS A 520 0.42 28.30 26.31
CA HIS A 520 0.57 28.79 24.95
C HIS A 520 1.62 27.96 24.21
N PRO A 521 1.39 27.61 22.94
CA PRO A 521 2.41 26.94 22.13
C PRO A 521 3.64 27.84 21.98
N TYR A 522 4.81 27.22 22.01
CA TYR A 522 6.11 27.86 21.85
C TYR A 522 6.14 28.78 20.59
N GLN A 523 6.47 30.06 20.79
CA GLN A 523 6.65 31.07 19.74
C GLN A 523 8.13 31.43 19.48
N GLY A 524 9.09 30.62 19.93
CA GLY A 524 10.48 30.88 19.60
C GLY A 524 10.84 30.22 18.27
N GLU A 525 11.43 30.98 17.35
CA GLU A 525 11.97 30.44 16.11
C GLU A 525 12.96 29.31 16.43
N LEU A 526 12.62 28.09 16.03
CA LEU A 526 13.64 27.11 15.68
C LEU A 526 14.28 27.66 14.41
N THR A 527 15.38 28.40 14.56
CA THR A 527 16.20 28.86 13.43
C THR A 527 16.30 27.73 12.42
N GLU A 528 15.89 28.02 11.18
CA GLU A 528 16.00 27.16 10.00
C GLU A 528 17.44 26.66 9.86
N ASN A 529 17.79 25.58 10.55
CA ASN A 529 18.84 24.73 10.04
C ASN A 529 18.23 24.09 8.81
N LYS A 530 18.81 24.43 7.65
CA LYS A 530 18.68 23.75 6.36
C LYS A 530 18.84 22.23 6.52
N LEU A 531 17.86 21.57 7.12
CA LEU A 531 17.58 20.17 6.95
C LEU A 531 17.15 20.10 5.49
N LYS A 532 17.86 19.33 4.67
CA LYS A 532 17.24 18.80 3.45
C LYS A 532 15.90 18.25 3.91
N THR A 533 14.82 18.89 3.50
CA THR A 533 13.46 18.47 3.79
C THR A 533 13.37 17.04 3.28
N TRP A 534 13.41 16.07 4.19
CA TRP A 534 12.78 14.80 3.87
C TRP A 534 11.29 15.13 3.84
N THR A 535 10.79 15.38 2.63
CA THR A 535 9.38 15.43 2.34
C THR A 535 8.92 13.99 2.19
N ARG A 536 7.99 13.53 3.03
CA ARG A 536 6.95 12.61 2.53
C ARG A 536 6.43 13.29 1.26
N PRO A 537 6.42 12.65 0.07
CA PRO A 537 5.90 13.31 -1.12
C PRO A 537 4.44 13.70 -0.84
N LYS A 538 4.22 14.98 -0.57
CA LYS A 538 2.92 15.58 -0.33
C LYS A 538 2.62 16.52 -1.48
N GLU A 539 1.41 16.33 -1.99
CA GLU A 539 0.46 17.28 -2.58
C GLU A 539 0.95 18.74 -2.70
N ARG A 540 0.84 19.32 -3.90
CA ARG A 540 0.89 20.78 -4.07
C ARG A 540 -0.47 21.39 -3.74
N ALA A 541 -0.46 22.51 -3.03
CA ALA A 541 -1.64 23.30 -2.72
C ALA A 541 -2.32 23.83 -4.01
N PRO A 542 -3.66 23.98 -4.01
CA PRO A 542 -4.39 24.61 -5.11
C PRO A 542 -4.04 26.10 -5.26
N LEU A 543 -4.10 26.59 -6.50
CA LEU A 543 -3.84 27.98 -6.91
C LEU A 543 -4.90 28.94 -6.33
N THR A 544 -4.53 30.22 -6.16
CA THR A 544 -5.37 31.24 -5.52
C THR A 544 -6.33 31.93 -6.51
N ALA A 545 -7.54 32.25 -6.02
CA ALA A 545 -8.69 32.78 -6.78
C ALA A 545 -8.49 34.17 -7.44
N GLU A 546 -7.37 34.83 -7.22
CA GLU A 546 -7.03 36.13 -7.81
C GLU A 546 -6.50 35.96 -9.26
N GLN A 547 -5.90 34.80 -9.57
CA GLN A 547 -5.19 34.56 -10.84
C GLN A 547 -6.11 34.07 -11.99
N LEU A 548 -7.40 33.84 -11.73
CA LEU A 548 -8.36 33.17 -12.64
C LEU A 548 -9.25 34.11 -13.49
N ARG A 549 -9.14 35.45 -13.37
CA ARG A 549 -10.26 36.36 -13.72
C ARG A 549 -10.20 37.19 -15.02
N THR A 550 -9.18 37.12 -15.88
CA THR A 550 -9.10 38.08 -17.02
C THR A 550 -8.55 37.50 -18.35
N ALA A 551 -9.41 36.96 -19.23
CA ALA A 551 -9.11 36.83 -20.68
C ALA A 551 -10.36 36.53 -21.56
N PRO A 552 -10.39 36.94 -22.86
CA PRO A 552 -11.57 36.91 -23.73
C PRO A 552 -11.71 35.65 -24.62
N ARG A 553 -12.95 35.24 -24.91
CA ARG A 553 -13.33 34.00 -25.63
C ARG A 553 -13.32 34.16 -27.16
N LYS A 554 -12.78 33.19 -27.92
CA LYS A 554 -12.94 33.06 -29.39
C LYS A 554 -13.39 31.62 -29.77
N PRO A 555 -14.19 31.42 -30.84
CA PRO A 555 -14.67 30.10 -31.27
C PRO A 555 -13.63 29.26 -32.05
N ILE A 556 -13.73 27.93 -31.98
CA ILE A 556 -12.88 26.92 -32.68
C ILE A 556 -13.75 26.07 -33.63
N GLU A 557 -13.22 25.67 -34.79
CA GLU A 557 -13.93 24.97 -35.88
C GLU A 557 -13.84 23.43 -35.82
N LEU A 558 -14.94 22.74 -36.19
CA LEU A 558 -15.01 21.30 -36.42
C LEU A 558 -14.65 20.97 -37.88
N THR A 559 -13.54 20.25 -38.13
CA THR A 559 -13.10 19.88 -39.49
C THR A 559 -13.59 18.49 -39.91
N LYS A 560 -14.23 18.39 -41.10
CA LYS A 560 -14.55 17.12 -41.78
C LYS A 560 -13.36 16.68 -42.66
N MET A 561 -12.88 15.45 -42.49
CA MET A 561 -11.97 14.78 -43.45
C MET A 561 -12.76 13.84 -44.38
N PRO A 562 -12.23 13.47 -45.57
CA PRO A 562 -12.96 12.65 -46.55
C PRO A 562 -13.31 11.26 -45.98
N SER A 563 -14.55 10.84 -46.17
CA SER A 563 -15.11 9.59 -45.66
C SER A 563 -14.51 8.34 -46.31
N GLU A 564 -14.10 7.36 -45.51
CA GLU A 564 -13.92 5.98 -45.98
C GLU A 564 -15.28 5.38 -46.39
N ASN A 565 -15.25 4.64 -47.51
CA ASN A 565 -16.39 4.02 -48.18
C ASN A 565 -17.22 3.13 -47.23
N THR A 566 -18.28 3.69 -46.65
CA THR A 566 -19.32 2.96 -45.94
C THR A 566 -20.67 3.33 -46.55
N VAL A 567 -21.53 2.33 -46.71
CA VAL A 567 -22.89 2.48 -47.26
C VAL A 567 -23.62 3.61 -46.51
N PRO A 568 -24.21 4.60 -47.20
CA PRO A 568 -24.83 5.75 -46.54
C PRO A 568 -26.00 5.30 -45.66
N HIS A 569 -25.80 5.32 -44.35
CA HIS A 569 -26.87 5.13 -43.36
C HIS A 569 -27.53 6.49 -43.10
N PRO A 570 -28.86 6.62 -43.17
CA PRO A 570 -29.54 7.89 -42.91
C PRO A 570 -29.16 8.44 -41.54
N GLY A 571 -28.70 9.70 -41.50
CA GLY A 571 -28.40 10.42 -40.26
C GLY A 571 -27.07 10.09 -39.58
N TYR A 572 -26.27 9.16 -40.11
CA TYR A 572 -24.95 8.80 -39.58
C TYR A 572 -23.85 9.68 -40.17
N GLU A 573 -22.97 10.22 -39.32
CA GLU A 573 -21.74 10.89 -39.71
C GLU A 573 -20.58 10.53 -38.78
N THR A 574 -19.37 10.46 -39.34
CA THR A 574 -18.11 10.38 -38.60
C THR A 574 -17.28 11.62 -38.86
N GLY A 575 -16.48 12.00 -37.87
CA GLY A 575 -15.60 13.16 -38.00
C GLY A 575 -14.50 13.16 -36.96
N TYR A 576 -13.66 14.18 -37.05
CA TYR A 576 -12.61 14.45 -36.08
C TYR A 576 -12.88 15.79 -35.39
N PHE A 577 -12.61 15.81 -34.10
CA PHE A 577 -12.66 16.98 -33.26
C PHE A 577 -11.23 17.33 -32.85
N THR A 578 -10.81 18.56 -33.11
CA THR A 578 -9.49 19.04 -32.69
C THR A 578 -9.58 19.62 -31.27
N GLN A 579 -8.68 19.16 -30.40
CA GLN A 579 -8.61 19.61 -29.00
C GLN A 579 -7.18 20.03 -28.62
N PRO A 580 -7.01 20.75 -27.50
CA PRO A 580 -5.71 20.90 -26.85
C PRO A 580 -5.09 19.53 -26.50
N VAL A 581 -3.78 19.44 -26.64
CA VAL A 581 -3.01 18.29 -26.14
C VAL A 581 -3.01 18.28 -24.60
N ASP A 582 -3.00 19.45 -23.98
CA ASP A 582 -3.11 19.60 -22.53
C ASP A 582 -4.17 20.64 -22.19
N HIS A 583 -5.21 20.26 -21.45
CA HIS A 583 -6.23 21.20 -20.98
C HIS A 583 -5.72 22.10 -19.84
N PHE A 584 -4.55 21.83 -19.28
CA PHE A 584 -3.98 22.50 -18.11
C PHE A 584 -2.72 23.32 -18.41
N ASP A 585 -2.34 23.47 -19.69
CA ASP A 585 -1.19 24.26 -20.12
C ASP A 585 -1.53 25.75 -20.30
N ASN A 586 -1.19 26.56 -19.30
CA ASN A 586 -1.43 28.00 -19.33
C ASN A 586 -0.61 28.78 -20.39
N GLN A 587 0.33 28.13 -21.08
CA GLN A 587 1.12 28.73 -22.18
C GLN A 587 0.53 28.44 -23.56
N ASN A 588 -0.39 27.49 -23.66
CA ASN A 588 -1.06 27.16 -24.90
C ASN A 588 -2.31 28.06 -25.06
N PRO A 589 -2.42 28.84 -26.15
CA PRO A 589 -3.51 29.81 -26.33
C PRO A 589 -4.91 29.17 -26.48
N ASP A 590 -4.99 27.86 -26.67
CA ASP A 590 -6.23 27.10 -26.85
C ASP A 590 -6.72 26.38 -25.56
N THR A 591 -6.14 26.66 -24.38
CA THR A 591 -6.51 25.94 -23.14
C THR A 591 -7.82 26.35 -22.50
N PHE A 592 -8.40 25.38 -21.79
CA PHE A 592 -9.73 25.44 -21.21
C PHE A 592 -9.79 26.43 -20.05
N LEU A 593 -10.50 27.54 -20.25
CA LEU A 593 -10.82 28.48 -19.16
C LEU A 593 -11.84 27.82 -18.21
N GLN A 594 -11.41 27.53 -16.98
CA GLN A 594 -12.25 27.02 -15.90
C GLN A 594 -13.17 28.13 -15.38
N ASP A 595 -14.49 27.95 -15.47
CA ASP A 595 -15.49 28.89 -14.96
C ASP A 595 -16.59 28.12 -14.23
N SER A 596 -16.70 28.33 -12.92
CA SER A 596 -17.84 28.00 -12.07
C SER A 596 -17.82 28.93 -10.85
N ASP A 597 -18.61 30.01 -10.86
CA ASP A 597 -19.76 30.16 -9.95
C ASP A 597 -20.44 31.53 -10.16
N HIS A 598 -21.66 31.50 -10.70
CA HIS A 598 -22.58 32.62 -10.71
C HIS A 598 -23.51 32.48 -9.50
N ARG A 599 -23.37 33.36 -8.50
CA ARG A 599 -24.51 33.88 -7.72
C ARG A 599 -24.15 35.17 -6.97
N ASN A 600 -24.92 36.22 -7.25
CA ASN A 600 -25.07 37.48 -6.51
C ASN A 600 -23.86 38.42 -6.38
N ASN A 601 -23.79 39.45 -7.21
CA ASN A 601 -23.89 40.83 -6.69
C ASN A 601 -24.14 41.87 -7.78
N THR A 602 -25.17 42.67 -7.53
CA THR A 602 -25.56 43.89 -8.21
C THR A 602 -24.49 44.98 -8.07
N HIS A 603 -23.93 45.48 -9.18
CA HIS A 603 -23.73 46.93 -9.46
C HIS A 603 -22.96 47.15 -10.78
N ALA A 604 -23.52 48.00 -11.64
CA ALA A 604 -22.92 48.50 -12.88
C ALA A 604 -22.20 49.86 -12.61
N PRO A 605 -21.52 50.50 -13.58
CA PRO A 605 -20.07 50.69 -13.58
C PRO A 605 -19.63 52.16 -13.50
N ARG A 606 -18.32 52.43 -13.31
CA ARG A 606 -17.72 53.72 -13.69
C ARG A 606 -16.39 53.54 -14.45
N ALA A 607 -16.38 54.13 -15.63
CA ALA A 607 -15.27 54.22 -16.57
C ALA A 607 -14.16 55.16 -16.06
N ALA A 608 -12.92 54.89 -16.50
CA ALA A 608 -11.90 55.92 -16.68
C ALA A 608 -11.00 55.58 -17.87
N THR A 609 -11.14 56.39 -18.91
CA THR A 609 -10.34 56.51 -20.13
C THR A 609 -8.90 56.92 -19.81
N ARG A 610 -7.91 56.38 -20.55
CA ARG A 610 -6.80 57.18 -21.10
C ARG A 610 -6.00 56.42 -22.18
N VAL A 611 -6.03 57.00 -23.37
CA VAL A 611 -5.17 56.76 -24.53
C VAL A 611 -3.89 57.59 -24.35
N VAL A 612 -2.70 57.04 -24.63
CA VAL A 612 -1.55 57.80 -25.19
C VAL A 612 -0.67 56.87 -26.05
N GLU A 613 -0.26 57.42 -27.19
CA GLU A 613 0.42 56.85 -28.36
C GLU A 613 1.94 56.59 -28.20
N ALA A 614 2.50 55.88 -29.19
CA ALA A 614 3.92 55.55 -29.38
C ALA A 614 4.73 56.62 -30.15
N PRO A 615 6.09 56.52 -30.20
CA PRO A 615 6.90 57.16 -31.24
C PRO A 615 7.86 56.20 -32.03
N PRO A 616 8.19 56.50 -33.33
CA PRO A 616 9.01 55.64 -34.21
C PRO A 616 10.33 56.25 -34.79
N GLY A 617 11.20 55.38 -35.36
CA GLY A 617 12.21 55.68 -36.42
C GLY A 617 13.71 55.56 -36.04
N ALA A 618 14.72 55.26 -36.88
CA ALA A 618 14.86 54.70 -38.24
C ALA A 618 16.37 54.49 -38.61
N LYS A 619 16.68 53.39 -39.35
CA LYS A 619 17.66 53.19 -40.49
C LYS A 619 19.18 53.51 -40.40
N ARG A 620 20.03 52.59 -40.93
CA ARG A 620 20.71 52.67 -42.27
C ARG A 620 21.62 51.47 -42.64
N LEU A 621 21.64 51.16 -43.95
CA LEU A 621 22.37 50.10 -44.71
C LEU A 621 23.82 50.51 -45.14
N ARG A 622 24.67 49.52 -45.52
CA ARG A 622 25.42 49.45 -46.81
C ARG A 622 26.23 48.14 -47.07
N TRP A 623 25.89 47.44 -48.18
CA TRP A 623 26.66 46.75 -49.29
C TRP A 623 28.22 46.59 -49.19
N SER A 624 28.99 45.63 -49.78
CA SER A 624 28.83 44.64 -50.89
C SER A 624 30.14 43.83 -51.21
N PHE A 625 30.00 42.54 -51.62
CA PHE A 625 30.76 41.70 -52.64
C PHE A 625 32.27 41.34 -52.41
N SER A 626 32.86 40.19 -52.82
CA SER A 626 32.47 39.01 -53.64
C SER A 626 33.59 37.93 -53.80
N LYS A 627 33.19 36.73 -54.31
CA LYS A 627 33.90 35.65 -55.09
C LYS A 627 34.22 34.34 -54.32
N LEU A 628 33.97 33.10 -54.78
CA LEU A 628 33.34 32.41 -55.96
C LEU A 628 33.32 30.87 -55.60
N LEU A 629 32.19 30.14 -55.44
CA LEU A 629 31.42 29.20 -56.33
C LEU A 629 32.21 28.06 -57.06
N PRO A 630 31.65 26.81 -57.25
CA PRO A 630 30.33 26.55 -57.87
C PRO A 630 29.39 25.38 -57.39
N PHE A 631 28.06 25.65 -57.44
CA PHE A 631 26.88 24.85 -57.96
C PHE A 631 26.43 23.46 -57.36
N PRO A 632 25.15 23.01 -57.52
CA PRO A 632 23.83 23.70 -57.42
C PRO A 632 22.61 22.90 -56.84
N PHE A 633 21.48 23.62 -56.68
CA PHE A 633 20.06 23.20 -56.52
C PHE A 633 19.52 22.66 -55.16
N SER A 634 19.03 23.57 -54.32
CA SER A 634 17.59 23.72 -53.97
C SER A 634 17.42 24.51 -52.66
N ILE A 635 17.17 25.82 -52.78
CA ILE A 635 16.69 26.64 -51.66
C ILE A 635 15.23 26.95 -51.94
N LEU A 636 14.38 26.01 -51.52
CA LEU A 636 12.95 26.20 -51.32
C LEU A 636 12.51 25.36 -50.11
N SER A 637 13.12 25.60 -48.94
CA SER A 637 12.67 24.93 -47.71
C SER A 637 13.24 25.64 -46.47
N PHE A 638 12.69 26.79 -46.08
CA PHE A 638 12.99 27.34 -44.74
C PHE A 638 11.86 28.21 -44.12
N VAL A 639 10.59 28.02 -44.52
CA VAL A 639 9.44 28.72 -43.90
C VAL A 639 8.28 27.77 -43.54
N LEU A 640 8.47 26.44 -43.47
CA LEU A 640 7.39 25.50 -43.10
C LEU A 640 7.86 24.44 -42.09
N THR A 641 8.13 24.82 -40.84
CA THR A 641 8.27 23.85 -39.74
C THR A 641 7.68 24.32 -38.39
N ASN A 642 6.64 25.17 -38.43
CA ASN A 642 5.67 25.24 -37.31
C ASN A 642 4.44 24.40 -37.68
N LYS A 643 4.59 23.08 -37.76
CA LYS A 643 3.44 22.17 -37.75
C LYS A 643 2.99 22.01 -36.30
N PHE A 644 1.89 22.68 -35.99
CA PHE A 644 1.19 22.65 -34.70
C PHE A 644 0.94 21.22 -34.19
N ARG A 645 1.19 20.99 -32.89
CA ARG A 645 0.76 19.82 -32.13
C ARG A 645 -0.77 19.79 -32.04
N LYS A 646 -1.47 19.12 -32.96
CA LYS A 646 -2.93 18.99 -32.93
C LYS A 646 -3.33 17.60 -32.45
N ASN A 647 -4.22 17.53 -31.46
CA ASN A 647 -4.90 16.29 -31.03
C ASN A 647 -6.14 16.10 -31.93
N PHE A 648 -6.23 14.97 -32.63
CA PHE A 648 -7.39 14.62 -33.45
C PHE A 648 -8.15 13.49 -32.76
N GLN A 649 -9.33 13.81 -32.25
CA GLN A 649 -10.19 12.84 -31.58
C GLN A 649 -11.36 12.46 -32.46
N LYS A 650 -11.53 11.17 -32.73
CA LYS A 650 -12.60 10.66 -33.58
C LYS A 650 -13.94 10.68 -32.84
N TYR A 651 -15.01 11.05 -33.54
CA TYR A 651 -16.37 10.88 -33.06
C TYR A 651 -17.28 10.33 -34.15
N SER A 652 -18.36 9.69 -33.71
CA SER A 652 -19.47 9.25 -34.55
C SER A 652 -20.76 9.86 -34.03
N LYS A 653 -21.69 10.17 -34.93
CA LYS A 653 -23.00 10.72 -34.60
C LYS A 653 -24.06 10.02 -35.43
N ASN A 654 -25.23 9.81 -34.83
CA ASN A 654 -26.42 9.35 -35.51
C ASN A 654 -27.65 10.19 -35.09
N THR A 655 -28.31 10.76 -36.09
CA THR A 655 -29.50 11.63 -35.94
C THR A 655 -30.80 10.94 -36.29
N GLN A 656 -30.80 9.64 -36.63
CA GLN A 656 -31.99 8.96 -37.14
C GLN A 656 -33.19 8.97 -36.19
N TRP A 657 -32.97 9.10 -34.88
CA TRP A 657 -34.03 9.18 -33.87
C TRP A 657 -34.24 10.59 -33.33
N ALA A 658 -33.51 11.59 -33.82
CA ALA A 658 -33.55 12.94 -33.27
C ALA A 658 -34.94 13.58 -33.47
N THR A 659 -35.54 14.07 -32.38
CA THR A 659 -36.78 14.85 -32.40
C THR A 659 -36.52 16.26 -31.85
N PRO A 660 -37.31 17.28 -32.25
CA PRO A 660 -37.17 18.62 -31.69
C PRO A 660 -37.30 18.61 -30.15
N GLY A 661 -36.25 19.07 -29.45
CA GLY A 661 -36.20 19.08 -27.98
C GLY A 661 -35.82 17.75 -27.32
N GLY A 662 -35.54 16.69 -28.09
CA GLY A 662 -35.04 15.41 -27.58
C GLY A 662 -33.61 15.51 -27.01
N PRO A 663 -33.22 14.62 -26.08
CA PRO A 663 -31.93 14.67 -25.41
C PRO A 663 -30.77 14.27 -26.34
N ASN A 664 -29.54 14.52 -25.88
CA ASN A 664 -28.33 14.01 -26.51
C ASN A 664 -27.78 12.85 -25.68
N PHE A 665 -27.52 11.72 -26.32
CA PHE A 665 -26.87 10.58 -25.68
C PHE A 665 -25.43 10.52 -26.14
N ILE A 666 -24.49 10.39 -25.20
CA ILE A 666 -23.07 10.23 -25.51
C ILE A 666 -22.51 8.95 -24.91
N MET A 667 -22.02 8.07 -25.79
CA MET A 667 -21.21 6.91 -25.41
C MET A 667 -19.74 7.35 -25.34
N ILE A 668 -19.13 7.21 -24.17
CA ILE A 668 -17.71 7.55 -23.96
C ILE A 668 -16.85 6.34 -24.35
N GLY A 669 -15.82 6.54 -25.18
CA GLY A 669 -14.86 5.50 -25.57
C GLY A 669 -13.85 5.20 -24.45
N GLY A 670 -13.35 3.96 -24.43
CA GLY A 670 -12.46 3.44 -23.39
C GLY A 670 -11.21 2.76 -23.93
N GLU A 671 -10.97 1.55 -23.42
CA GLU A 671 -9.74 0.75 -23.53
C GLU A 671 -9.57 0.09 -24.91
N GLY A 672 -9.96 0.77 -26.00
CA GLY A 672 -9.83 0.25 -27.35
C GLY A 672 -10.47 1.14 -28.43
N PRO A 673 -10.35 0.74 -29.71
CA PRO A 673 -10.95 1.46 -30.83
C PRO A 673 -12.48 1.53 -30.70
N GLN A 674 -13.05 2.72 -30.93
CA GLN A 674 -14.48 2.92 -30.77
C GLN A 674 -15.23 2.43 -32.02
N SER A 675 -16.09 1.43 -31.81
CA SER A 675 -16.87 0.83 -32.89
C SER A 675 -18.11 1.65 -33.25
N SER A 676 -18.37 1.83 -34.55
CA SER A 676 -19.60 2.44 -35.06
C SER A 676 -20.87 1.69 -34.66
N LYS A 677 -20.76 0.41 -34.23
CA LYS A 677 -21.87 -0.38 -33.68
C LYS A 677 -22.59 0.37 -32.56
N TRP A 678 -21.85 1.15 -31.78
CA TRP A 678 -22.42 1.91 -30.67
C TRP A 678 -23.45 2.92 -31.17
N VAL A 679 -23.35 3.48 -32.37
CA VAL A 679 -24.36 4.43 -32.88
C VAL A 679 -25.29 3.85 -33.96
N LEU A 680 -25.02 2.63 -34.45
CA LEU A 680 -25.75 2.01 -35.57
C LEU A 680 -26.56 0.76 -35.19
N ASN A 681 -26.19 0.00 -34.16
CA ASN A 681 -26.83 -1.28 -33.86
C ASN A 681 -28.09 -1.10 -33.01
N GLU A 682 -29.27 -1.08 -33.65
CA GLU A 682 -30.55 -0.87 -32.97
C GLU A 682 -30.89 -1.90 -31.87
N ASN A 683 -30.23 -3.06 -31.87
CA ASN A 683 -30.45 -4.08 -30.84
C ASN A 683 -29.73 -3.78 -29.52
N ILE A 684 -28.83 -2.78 -29.48
CA ILE A 684 -28.19 -2.37 -28.23
C ILE A 684 -29.18 -1.57 -27.40
N THR A 685 -29.38 -1.97 -26.14
CA THR A 685 -30.39 -1.42 -25.22
C THR A 685 -30.43 0.10 -25.19
N TYR A 686 -29.29 0.79 -25.10
CA TYR A 686 -29.30 2.26 -25.02
C TYR A 686 -29.74 2.96 -26.32
N LEU A 687 -29.59 2.30 -27.48
CA LEU A 687 -30.12 2.79 -28.75
C LEU A 687 -31.64 2.58 -28.86
N THR A 688 -32.18 1.53 -28.24
CA THR A 688 -33.63 1.39 -28.08
C THR A 688 -34.21 2.54 -27.24
N TRP A 689 -33.45 3.01 -26.25
CA TRP A 689 -33.82 4.20 -25.47
C TRP A 689 -33.66 5.49 -26.29
N ALA A 690 -32.61 5.61 -27.12
CA ALA A 690 -32.47 6.75 -28.01
C ALA A 690 -33.70 6.89 -28.94
N LYS A 691 -34.18 5.77 -29.49
CA LYS A 691 -35.43 5.70 -30.26
C LYS A 691 -36.65 6.11 -29.44
N LYS A 692 -36.77 5.61 -28.21
CA LYS A 692 -37.89 5.91 -27.30
C LYS A 692 -37.95 7.38 -26.91
N PHE A 693 -36.81 8.00 -26.63
CA PHE A 693 -36.72 9.39 -26.14
C PHE A 693 -36.48 10.41 -27.26
N GLY A 694 -36.37 9.97 -28.50
CA GLY A 694 -36.14 10.84 -29.65
C GLY A 694 -34.76 11.52 -29.61
N ALA A 695 -33.73 10.79 -29.17
CA ALA A 695 -32.41 11.34 -28.87
C ALA A 695 -31.49 11.45 -30.09
N THR A 696 -30.60 12.45 -30.08
CA THR A 696 -29.42 12.45 -30.96
C THR A 696 -28.29 11.67 -30.29
N VAL A 697 -27.69 10.72 -30.99
CA VAL A 697 -26.67 9.83 -30.41
C VAL A 697 -25.28 10.22 -30.89
N TYR A 698 -24.34 10.30 -29.96
CA TYR A 698 -22.93 10.52 -30.18
C TYR A 698 -22.11 9.38 -29.56
N ALA A 699 -20.98 9.06 -30.18
CA ALA A 699 -19.93 8.25 -29.58
C ALA A 699 -18.60 8.97 -29.77
N LEU A 700 -17.91 9.25 -28.67
CA LEU A 700 -16.61 9.92 -28.69
C LEU A 700 -15.51 8.90 -28.37
N GLU A 701 -14.56 8.71 -29.29
CA GLU A 701 -13.43 7.82 -29.06
C GLU A 701 -12.46 8.42 -28.04
N HIS A 702 -11.78 7.59 -27.26
CA HIS A 702 -10.80 8.07 -26.30
C HIS A 702 -9.60 8.69 -27.03
N ARG A 703 -9.06 9.80 -26.53
CA ARG A 703 -8.05 10.62 -27.24
C ARG A 703 -6.78 9.88 -27.73
N TYR A 704 -6.45 8.73 -27.13
CA TYR A 704 -5.25 7.93 -27.40
C TYR A 704 -5.56 6.54 -28.00
N TYR A 705 -6.83 6.11 -27.98
CA TYR A 705 -7.21 4.78 -28.44
C TYR A 705 -7.84 4.86 -29.84
N GLY A 706 -7.79 3.75 -30.58
CA GLY A 706 -8.38 3.69 -31.91
C GLY A 706 -7.66 4.59 -32.91
N ASP A 707 -8.43 5.37 -33.66
CA ASP A 707 -7.92 6.26 -34.71
C ASP A 707 -7.65 7.67 -34.18
N SER A 708 -7.80 7.87 -32.87
CA SER A 708 -7.50 9.14 -32.20
C SER A 708 -6.00 9.23 -31.89
N ILE A 709 -5.37 10.33 -32.31
CA ILE A 709 -3.90 10.52 -32.32
C ILE A 709 -3.54 11.78 -31.55
N VAL A 710 -2.62 11.66 -30.58
CA VAL A 710 -2.11 12.78 -29.78
C VAL A 710 -0.64 13.04 -30.09
N GLY A 711 -0.36 14.11 -30.84
CA GLY A 711 1.00 14.63 -31.03
C GLY A 711 1.94 13.78 -31.89
N GLY A 712 1.47 12.65 -32.44
CA GLY A 712 2.24 11.73 -33.27
C GLY A 712 1.96 11.77 -34.77
N THR A 713 2.35 10.69 -35.44
CA THR A 713 2.17 10.42 -36.89
C THR A 713 1.47 9.07 -37.10
N GLU A 714 1.08 8.73 -38.33
CA GLU A 714 0.47 7.43 -38.61
C GLU A 714 1.37 6.24 -38.21
N ASP A 715 2.70 6.39 -38.34
CA ASP A 715 3.69 5.35 -38.01
C ASP A 715 4.09 5.34 -36.52
N ASP A 716 3.81 6.42 -35.79
CA ASP A 716 4.06 6.59 -34.35
C ASP A 716 3.00 7.51 -33.75
N PRO A 717 1.76 7.01 -33.53
CA PRO A 717 0.61 7.86 -33.28
C PRO A 717 0.61 8.54 -31.92
N ASN A 718 1.26 7.93 -30.92
CA ASN A 718 1.19 8.38 -29.54
C ASN A 718 2.59 8.34 -28.87
N PRO A 719 3.55 9.14 -29.36
CA PRO A 719 4.95 9.11 -28.89
C PRO A 719 5.10 9.61 -27.44
N ASP A 720 4.11 10.35 -26.94
CA ASP A 720 4.07 10.89 -25.58
C ASP A 720 2.76 10.48 -24.89
N LEU A 721 2.87 9.61 -23.88
CA LEU A 721 1.75 9.14 -23.07
C LEU A 721 1.47 10.02 -21.85
N THR A 722 2.22 11.12 -21.66
CA THR A 722 2.09 12.01 -20.49
C THR A 722 0.66 12.56 -20.33
N TYR A 723 -0.07 12.72 -21.42
CA TYR A 723 -1.44 13.25 -21.43
C TYR A 723 -2.51 12.15 -21.54
N LEU A 724 -2.13 10.87 -21.48
CA LEU A 724 -3.06 9.76 -21.35
C LEU A 724 -3.48 9.65 -19.89
N SER A 725 -4.59 10.30 -19.56
CA SER A 725 -5.21 10.21 -18.24
C SER A 725 -6.73 10.35 -18.31
N SER A 726 -7.40 9.81 -17.31
CA SER A 726 -8.85 9.93 -17.12
C SER A 726 -9.30 11.39 -17.08
N ILE A 727 -8.57 12.24 -16.36
CA ILE A 727 -8.93 13.65 -16.21
C ILE A 727 -8.87 14.41 -17.55
N GLN A 728 -7.86 14.14 -18.38
CA GLN A 728 -7.78 14.75 -19.71
C GLN A 728 -8.95 14.29 -20.59
N MET A 729 -9.31 13.02 -20.52
CA MET A 729 -10.47 12.48 -21.26
C MET A 729 -11.80 13.09 -20.79
N LEU A 730 -12.00 13.34 -19.49
CA LEU A 730 -13.20 14.01 -19.00
C LEU A 730 -13.33 15.43 -19.55
N TYR A 731 -12.23 16.18 -19.58
CA TYR A 731 -12.21 17.51 -20.19
C TYR A 731 -12.39 17.46 -21.71
N ASP A 732 -11.90 16.41 -22.38
CA ASP A 732 -12.16 16.17 -23.80
C ASP A 732 -13.66 16.03 -24.08
N VAL A 733 -14.38 15.25 -23.25
CA VAL A 733 -15.84 15.09 -23.35
C VAL A 733 -16.56 16.41 -23.08
N ALA A 734 -16.16 17.15 -22.04
CA ALA A 734 -16.76 18.45 -21.72
C ALA A 734 -16.62 19.45 -22.88
N ASN A 735 -15.43 19.50 -23.49
CA ASN A 735 -15.16 20.34 -24.65
C ASN A 735 -15.94 19.93 -25.89
N PHE A 736 -16.06 18.63 -26.12
CA PHE A 736 -16.87 18.12 -27.22
C PHE A 736 -18.33 18.57 -27.08
N ILE A 737 -18.93 18.36 -25.90
CA ILE A 737 -20.32 18.77 -25.60
C ILE A 737 -20.50 20.27 -25.82
N ARG A 738 -19.60 21.11 -25.29
CA ARG A 738 -19.68 22.57 -25.44
C ARG A 738 -19.59 23.01 -26.90
N ASN A 739 -18.71 22.42 -27.69
CA ASN A 739 -18.57 22.74 -29.11
C ASN A 739 -19.78 22.29 -29.91
N VAL A 740 -20.32 21.10 -29.65
CA VAL A 740 -21.58 20.66 -30.27
C VAL A 740 -22.71 21.62 -29.91
N ASN A 741 -22.85 21.98 -28.63
CA ASN A 741 -23.88 22.92 -28.18
C ASN A 741 -23.75 24.28 -28.85
N PHE A 742 -22.54 24.82 -28.93
CA PHE A 742 -22.28 26.10 -29.58
C PHE A 742 -22.57 26.04 -31.09
N ASN A 743 -22.04 25.06 -31.81
CA ASN A 743 -22.13 24.98 -33.27
C ASN A 743 -23.53 24.62 -33.77
N THR A 744 -24.34 23.96 -32.93
CA THR A 744 -25.72 23.57 -33.28
C THR A 744 -26.78 24.40 -32.59
N ASN A 745 -26.38 25.39 -31.78
CA ASN A 745 -27.27 26.13 -30.88
C ASN A 745 -28.16 25.20 -30.02
N ASN A 746 -27.58 24.09 -29.57
CA ASN A 746 -28.29 23.02 -28.87
C ASN A 746 -28.40 23.32 -27.37
N THR A 747 -29.63 23.31 -26.88
CA THR A 747 -29.99 23.50 -25.46
C THR A 747 -30.52 22.22 -24.81
N ALA A 748 -30.55 21.10 -25.53
CA ALA A 748 -31.10 19.85 -25.03
C ALA A 748 -30.12 19.15 -24.05
N PRO A 749 -30.64 18.43 -23.05
CA PRO A 749 -29.82 17.82 -22.01
C PRO A 749 -28.96 16.69 -22.56
N TRP A 750 -27.79 16.47 -21.94
CA TRP A 750 -26.87 15.38 -22.27
C TRP A 750 -26.95 14.26 -21.22
N ILE A 751 -26.98 13.01 -21.68
CA ILE A 751 -26.87 11.81 -20.85
C ILE A 751 -25.65 11.01 -21.28
N ALA A 752 -24.76 10.72 -20.33
CA ALA A 752 -23.52 9.98 -20.59
C ALA A 752 -23.70 8.48 -20.31
N PHE A 753 -23.09 7.65 -21.16
CA PHE A 753 -23.11 6.20 -21.05
C PHE A 753 -21.70 5.63 -21.17
N GLY A 754 -21.44 4.55 -20.42
CA GLY A 754 -20.24 3.74 -20.55
C GLY A 754 -20.34 2.43 -19.78
N GLY A 755 -19.47 1.47 -20.13
CA GLY A 755 -19.28 0.22 -19.40
C GLY A 755 -17.80 0.03 -19.04
N SER A 756 -17.46 -0.67 -17.94
CA SER A 756 -16.07 -0.78 -17.44
C SER A 756 -15.47 0.61 -17.14
N TYR A 757 -14.22 0.90 -17.52
CA TYR A 757 -13.59 2.21 -17.38
C TYR A 757 -14.39 3.36 -18.03
N PRO A 758 -14.97 3.23 -19.24
CA PRO A 758 -15.95 4.19 -19.75
C PRO A 758 -17.14 4.45 -18.83
N GLY A 759 -17.56 3.41 -18.09
CA GLY A 759 -18.58 3.53 -17.06
C GLY A 759 -18.11 4.47 -15.96
N CYS A 760 -16.87 4.32 -15.48
CA CYS A 760 -16.25 5.25 -14.55
C CYS A 760 -16.20 6.67 -15.12
N LEU A 761 -15.76 6.84 -16.37
CA LEU A 761 -15.74 8.15 -17.04
C LEU A 761 -17.13 8.78 -17.10
N ALA A 762 -18.18 8.02 -17.41
CA ALA A 762 -19.55 8.55 -17.44
C ALA A 762 -20.01 9.02 -16.05
N LEU A 763 -19.71 8.24 -15.00
CA LEU A 763 -20.01 8.59 -13.62
C LEU A 763 -19.22 9.83 -13.15
N TRP A 764 -17.94 9.93 -13.51
CA TRP A 764 -17.09 11.07 -13.16
C TRP A 764 -17.43 12.30 -13.98
N MET A 765 -17.85 12.17 -15.24
CA MET A 765 -18.38 13.28 -16.03
C MET A 765 -19.58 13.91 -15.35
N ARG A 766 -20.50 13.09 -14.84
CA ARG A 766 -21.67 13.58 -14.11
C ARG A 766 -21.29 14.25 -12.78
N GLN A 767 -20.28 13.73 -12.08
CA GLN A 767 -19.77 14.34 -10.84
C GLN A 767 -19.07 15.67 -11.08
N MET A 768 -18.20 15.76 -12.09
CA MET A 768 -17.33 16.92 -12.33
C MET A 768 -17.98 18.01 -13.17
N PHE A 769 -18.88 17.64 -14.08
CA PHE A 769 -19.54 18.57 -15.00
C PHE A 769 -21.07 18.45 -14.90
N PRO A 770 -21.66 18.65 -13.70
CA PRO A 770 -23.08 18.45 -13.51
C PRO A 770 -23.97 19.42 -14.30
N ASP A 771 -23.41 20.55 -14.73
CA ASP A 771 -24.11 21.53 -15.57
C ASP A 771 -24.12 21.15 -17.06
N LEU A 772 -23.22 20.25 -17.50
CA LEU A 772 -23.15 19.78 -18.88
C LEU A 772 -23.88 18.46 -19.08
N VAL A 773 -23.70 17.52 -18.15
CA VAL A 773 -24.26 16.16 -18.23
C VAL A 773 -25.34 16.02 -17.15
N LEU A 774 -26.59 15.89 -17.57
CA LEU A 774 -27.75 15.85 -16.68
C LEU A 774 -27.82 14.56 -15.86
N GLY A 775 -27.39 13.44 -16.44
CA GLY A 775 -27.35 12.14 -15.80
C GLY A 775 -26.38 11.18 -16.50
N ALA A 776 -26.01 10.10 -15.83
CA ALA A 776 -25.10 9.11 -16.39
C ALA A 776 -25.47 7.66 -16.04
N VAL A 777 -25.10 6.74 -16.93
CA VAL A 777 -25.19 5.30 -16.69
C VAL A 777 -23.78 4.71 -16.80
N GLY A 778 -23.25 4.23 -15.69
CA GLY A 778 -21.96 3.56 -15.61
C GLY A 778 -22.14 2.08 -15.28
N SER A 779 -22.14 1.24 -16.30
CA SER A 779 -22.29 -0.22 -16.14
C SER A 779 -20.97 -0.87 -15.77
N SER A 780 -20.97 -1.80 -14.81
CA SER A 780 -19.75 -2.53 -14.41
C SER A 780 -18.57 -1.60 -14.12
N ALA A 781 -18.84 -0.47 -13.45
CA ALA A 781 -17.87 0.61 -13.29
C ALA A 781 -17.06 0.43 -11.99
N PRO A 782 -15.75 0.10 -12.06
CA PRO A 782 -14.89 0.08 -10.88
C PRO A 782 -14.55 1.51 -10.45
N VAL A 783 -15.33 2.08 -9.52
CA VAL A 783 -15.15 3.46 -9.07
C VAL A 783 -13.98 3.64 -8.10
N GLU A 784 -13.55 2.55 -7.44
CA GLU A 784 -12.36 2.51 -6.58
C GLU A 784 -11.15 2.06 -7.39
N ALA A 785 -10.08 2.84 -7.40
CA ALA A 785 -8.75 2.44 -7.87
C ALA A 785 -8.02 1.63 -6.79
N LYS A 786 -7.23 0.61 -7.17
CA LYS A 786 -6.59 -0.27 -6.18
C LYS A 786 -5.34 -0.95 -6.71
N LEU A 787 -4.25 -0.94 -5.94
CA LEU A 787 -2.98 -1.52 -6.37
C LEU A 787 -3.10 -3.05 -6.53
N ASP A 788 -3.35 -3.74 -5.42
CA ASP A 788 -3.52 -5.18 -5.36
C ASP A 788 -5.02 -5.54 -5.40
N PHE A 789 -5.49 -5.99 -6.57
CA PHE A 789 -6.89 -6.31 -6.84
C PHE A 789 -7.14 -7.83 -6.89
N TYR A 790 -6.75 -8.52 -5.83
CA TYR A 790 -6.98 -9.95 -5.66
C TYR A 790 -8.48 -10.31 -5.50
N GLU A 791 -9.36 -9.38 -5.08
CA GLU A 791 -10.81 -9.64 -5.01
C GLU A 791 -11.40 -10.05 -6.36
N TYR A 792 -10.77 -9.61 -7.45
CA TYR A 792 -11.13 -10.06 -8.79
C TYR A 792 -11.13 -11.59 -8.87
N LEU A 793 -10.06 -12.24 -8.40
CA LEU A 793 -9.97 -13.70 -8.41
C LEU A 793 -10.88 -14.37 -7.38
N GLU A 794 -11.21 -13.69 -6.27
CA GLU A 794 -12.20 -14.19 -5.30
C GLU A 794 -13.60 -14.22 -5.91
N VAL A 795 -14.00 -13.20 -6.69
CA VAL A 795 -15.28 -13.21 -7.42
C VAL A 795 -15.27 -14.28 -8.51
N VAL A 796 -14.17 -14.42 -9.26
CA VAL A 796 -14.01 -15.49 -10.26
C VAL A 796 -14.22 -16.86 -9.62
N GLU A 797 -13.52 -17.16 -8.52
CA GLU A 797 -13.72 -18.41 -7.81
C GLU A 797 -15.17 -18.58 -7.35
N LYS A 798 -15.74 -17.56 -6.72
CA LYS A 798 -17.10 -17.62 -6.18
C LYS A 798 -18.11 -17.93 -7.28
N ALA A 799 -18.00 -17.30 -8.45
CA ALA A 799 -18.87 -17.56 -9.59
C ALA A 799 -18.76 -19.02 -10.06
N ILE A 800 -17.52 -19.52 -10.24
CA ILE A 800 -17.28 -20.90 -10.67
C ILE A 800 -17.80 -21.90 -9.65
N ARG A 801 -17.51 -21.68 -8.37
CA ARG A 801 -17.90 -22.57 -7.28
C ARG A 801 -19.42 -22.59 -7.08
N THR A 802 -20.08 -21.46 -7.29
CA THR A 802 -21.55 -21.34 -7.26
C THR A 802 -22.18 -22.16 -8.40
N TYR A 803 -21.60 -22.09 -9.59
CA TYR A 803 -22.07 -22.88 -10.74
C TYR A 803 -21.80 -24.39 -10.57
N SER A 804 -20.58 -24.76 -10.17
CA SER A 804 -20.16 -26.16 -10.04
C SER A 804 -18.99 -26.30 -9.09
N LYS A 805 -19.25 -26.85 -7.90
CA LYS A 805 -18.20 -27.14 -6.91
C LYS A 805 -17.14 -28.11 -7.45
N THR A 806 -17.54 -29.14 -8.19
CA THR A 806 -16.61 -30.11 -8.80
C THR A 806 -15.67 -29.43 -9.81
N CYS A 807 -16.18 -28.49 -10.60
CA CYS A 807 -15.39 -27.71 -11.54
C CYS A 807 -14.34 -26.88 -10.81
N ALA A 808 -14.74 -26.12 -9.78
CA ALA A 808 -13.83 -25.35 -8.93
C ALA A 808 -12.77 -26.24 -8.27
N ASP A 809 -13.17 -27.39 -7.71
CA ASP A 809 -12.25 -28.30 -7.03
C ASP A 809 -11.24 -28.95 -8.00
N ASN A 810 -11.63 -29.20 -9.26
CA ASN A 810 -10.71 -29.69 -10.29
C ASN A 810 -9.74 -28.59 -10.74
N ILE A 811 -10.19 -27.35 -10.85
CA ILE A 811 -9.29 -26.20 -11.10
C ILE A 811 -8.24 -26.11 -9.98
N ALA A 812 -8.68 -26.14 -8.71
CA ALA A 812 -7.80 -26.10 -7.55
C ALA A 812 -6.75 -27.22 -7.56
N LYS A 813 -7.16 -28.46 -7.84
CA LYS A 813 -6.23 -29.59 -7.96
C LYS A 813 -5.24 -29.42 -9.10
N GLY A 814 -5.69 -28.92 -10.25
CA GLY A 814 -4.84 -28.70 -11.41
C GLY A 814 -3.81 -27.60 -11.17
N PHE A 815 -4.21 -26.47 -10.59
CA PHE A 815 -3.28 -25.39 -10.21
C PHE A 815 -2.30 -25.82 -9.11
N ALA A 816 -2.73 -26.63 -8.14
CA ALA A 816 -1.83 -27.22 -7.15
C ALA A 816 -0.77 -28.13 -7.79
N GLU A 817 -1.15 -29.02 -8.71
CA GLU A 817 -0.19 -29.86 -9.45
C GLU A 817 0.74 -29.00 -10.31
N MET A 818 0.21 -27.97 -11.00
CA MET A 818 1.03 -27.03 -11.76
C MET A 818 2.09 -26.36 -10.88
N HIS A 819 1.69 -25.92 -9.68
CA HIS A 819 2.58 -25.29 -8.72
C HIS A 819 3.71 -26.23 -8.30
N GLU A 820 3.39 -27.46 -7.92
CA GLU A 820 4.39 -28.47 -7.56
C GLU A 820 5.39 -28.75 -8.70
N LEU A 821 4.89 -28.84 -9.94
CA LEU A 821 5.74 -29.07 -11.12
C LEU A 821 6.65 -27.88 -11.42
N ALA A 822 6.21 -26.65 -11.20
CA ALA A 822 7.00 -25.45 -11.47
C ALA A 822 8.28 -25.36 -10.61
N LEU A 823 8.29 -26.01 -9.44
CA LEU A 823 9.41 -25.98 -8.48
C LEU A 823 10.66 -26.75 -8.93
N THR A 824 10.59 -27.54 -10.01
CA THR A 824 11.72 -28.36 -10.47
C THR A 824 11.96 -28.23 -11.97
N LYS A 825 13.19 -28.43 -12.44
CA LYS A 825 13.53 -28.38 -13.89
C LYS A 825 12.76 -29.42 -14.70
N THR A 826 12.72 -30.66 -14.23
CA THR A 826 11.98 -31.75 -14.88
C THR A 826 10.47 -31.50 -14.83
N GLY A 827 9.94 -30.97 -13.73
CA GLY A 827 8.53 -30.58 -13.65
C GLY A 827 8.18 -29.41 -14.59
N ARG A 828 9.05 -28.40 -14.72
CA ARG A 828 8.89 -27.32 -15.72
C ARG A 828 8.92 -27.84 -17.15
N LYS A 829 9.76 -28.83 -17.46
CA LYS A 829 9.70 -29.52 -18.75
C LYS A 829 8.35 -30.22 -18.95
N LYS A 830 7.83 -30.91 -17.94
CA LYS A 830 6.50 -31.53 -17.99
C LYS A 830 5.40 -30.49 -18.23
N LEU A 831 5.46 -29.32 -17.59
CA LEU A 831 4.57 -28.18 -17.88
C LEU A 831 4.73 -27.71 -19.32
N SER A 832 5.96 -27.61 -19.82
CA SER A 832 6.25 -27.28 -21.22
C SER A 832 5.56 -28.20 -22.20
N ASP A 833 5.59 -29.51 -21.92
CA ASP A 833 4.99 -30.53 -22.77
C ASP A 833 3.45 -30.49 -22.68
N ILE A 834 2.88 -30.30 -21.48
CA ILE A 834 1.41 -30.28 -21.26
C ILE A 834 0.78 -29.03 -21.90
N PHE A 835 1.37 -27.86 -21.71
CA PHE A 835 0.80 -26.58 -22.16
C PHE A 835 1.36 -26.13 -23.52
N THR A 836 2.25 -26.91 -24.14
CA THR A 836 2.95 -26.55 -25.38
C THR A 836 3.56 -25.15 -25.27
N LEU A 837 4.43 -24.96 -24.28
CA LEU A 837 4.98 -23.65 -23.93
C LEU A 837 5.88 -23.05 -25.02
N LYS A 838 5.81 -21.72 -25.17
CA LYS A 838 6.61 -20.91 -26.09
C LYS A 838 7.23 -19.70 -25.37
N PRO A 839 8.56 -19.70 -25.20
CA PRO A 839 9.52 -20.75 -25.54
C PRO A 839 9.42 -21.97 -24.62
N ALA A 840 9.82 -23.14 -25.14
CA ALA A 840 9.76 -24.38 -24.37
C ALA A 840 10.71 -24.35 -23.16
N TRP A 841 10.20 -24.76 -22.00
CA TRP A 841 11.03 -25.00 -20.82
C TRP A 841 11.69 -26.37 -20.93
N THR A 842 13.01 -26.38 -21.03
CA THR A 842 13.84 -27.58 -20.99
C THR A 842 14.61 -27.63 -19.67
N GLU A 843 15.26 -28.75 -19.37
CA GLU A 843 16.11 -28.84 -18.17
C GLU A 843 17.34 -27.90 -18.22
N LYS A 844 17.65 -27.37 -19.40
CA LYS A 844 18.72 -26.39 -19.63
C LYS A 844 18.21 -24.95 -19.71
N THR A 845 16.90 -24.74 -19.86
CA THR A 845 16.32 -23.40 -19.93
C THR A 845 16.44 -22.73 -18.57
N ASP A 846 16.98 -21.53 -18.55
CA ASP A 846 16.93 -20.67 -17.37
C ASP A 846 15.53 -20.07 -17.29
N VAL A 847 14.78 -20.44 -16.24
CA VAL A 847 13.40 -20.02 -16.05
C VAL A 847 13.35 -19.18 -14.80
N THR A 848 13.08 -17.89 -14.96
CA THR A 848 13.07 -16.96 -13.83
C THR A 848 11.77 -17.08 -13.03
N PRO A 849 11.74 -16.62 -11.77
CA PRO A 849 10.49 -16.50 -11.03
C PRO A 849 9.43 -15.67 -11.75
N LEU A 850 9.83 -14.64 -12.51
CA LEU A 850 8.91 -13.81 -13.30
C LEU A 850 8.29 -14.59 -14.46
N ASP A 851 9.04 -15.49 -15.12
CA ASP A 851 8.49 -16.36 -16.17
C ASP A 851 7.44 -17.32 -15.61
N VAL A 852 7.69 -17.86 -14.41
CA VAL A 852 6.70 -18.71 -13.72
C VAL A 852 5.47 -17.88 -13.34
N GLN A 853 5.65 -16.75 -12.67
CA GLN A 853 4.54 -15.86 -12.28
C GLN A 853 3.70 -15.42 -13.48
N PHE A 854 4.36 -15.06 -14.58
CA PHE A 854 3.72 -14.69 -15.84
C PHE A 854 2.97 -15.86 -16.46
N PHE A 855 3.56 -17.05 -16.52
CA PHE A 855 2.88 -18.25 -16.99
C PHE A 855 1.59 -18.52 -16.20
N PHE A 856 1.63 -18.49 -14.86
CA PHE A 856 0.43 -18.67 -14.06
C PHE A 856 -0.61 -17.57 -14.31
N SER A 857 -0.18 -16.31 -14.45
CA SER A 857 -1.06 -15.19 -14.80
C SER A 857 -1.76 -15.37 -16.13
N ASN A 858 -1.05 -15.90 -17.12
CA ASN A 858 -1.61 -16.17 -18.44
C ASN A 858 -2.65 -17.31 -18.38
N ILE A 859 -2.40 -18.35 -17.59
CA ILE A 859 -3.34 -19.47 -17.45
C ILE A 859 -4.60 -19.06 -16.68
N TYR A 860 -4.51 -18.43 -15.51
CA TYR A 860 -5.74 -18.03 -14.80
C TYR A 860 -6.50 -16.91 -15.55
N GLY A 861 -5.81 -16.10 -16.37
CA GLY A 861 -6.42 -15.12 -17.27
C GLY A 861 -7.50 -15.71 -18.19
N GLN A 862 -7.36 -16.97 -18.59
CA GLN A 862 -8.36 -17.67 -19.38
C GLN A 862 -9.67 -17.88 -18.61
N PHE A 863 -9.57 -18.18 -17.31
CA PHE A 863 -10.72 -18.35 -16.41
C PHE A 863 -11.37 -17.02 -16.06
N GLN A 864 -10.56 -15.97 -15.87
CA GLN A 864 -11.04 -14.61 -15.67
C GLN A 864 -11.93 -14.15 -16.81
N GLY A 865 -11.47 -14.32 -18.06
CA GLY A 865 -12.27 -13.96 -19.23
C GLY A 865 -13.56 -14.77 -19.35
N ALA A 866 -13.50 -16.08 -19.10
CA ALA A 866 -14.69 -16.93 -19.17
C ALA A 866 -15.75 -16.57 -18.11
N VAL A 867 -15.34 -16.13 -16.92
CA VAL A 867 -16.29 -15.65 -15.89
C VAL A 867 -16.80 -14.26 -16.24
N GLN A 868 -15.92 -13.31 -16.57
CA GLN A 868 -16.28 -11.91 -16.83
C GLN A 868 -17.34 -11.78 -17.94
N TYR A 869 -17.22 -12.59 -19.00
CA TYR A 869 -18.14 -12.57 -20.14
C TYR A 869 -19.19 -13.70 -20.11
N SER A 870 -19.34 -14.40 -18.99
CA SER A 870 -20.32 -15.48 -18.87
C SER A 870 -21.75 -14.94 -18.95
N GLY A 871 -22.55 -15.46 -19.88
CA GLY A 871 -23.92 -14.99 -20.11
C GLY A 871 -24.02 -13.72 -20.97
N ASP A 872 -22.91 -13.23 -21.51
CA ASP A 872 -22.90 -12.14 -22.49
C ASP A 872 -23.51 -12.63 -23.82
N ASN A 873 -24.55 -11.93 -24.28
CA ASN A 873 -25.25 -12.26 -25.52
C ASN A 873 -24.69 -11.52 -26.75
N THR A 874 -23.50 -10.92 -26.64
CA THR A 874 -22.87 -10.16 -27.71
C THR A 874 -21.76 -10.93 -28.43
N GLY A 875 -21.65 -10.69 -29.74
CA GLY A 875 -20.52 -11.15 -30.55
C GLY A 875 -20.25 -12.65 -30.45
N ALA A 876 -19.00 -13.02 -30.22
CA ALA A 876 -18.56 -14.40 -30.15
C ALA A 876 -18.93 -15.09 -28.81
N TYR A 877 -19.22 -14.33 -27.75
CA TYR A 877 -19.63 -14.83 -26.43
C TYR A 877 -21.09 -15.32 -26.41
N ALA A 878 -21.92 -14.85 -27.34
CA ALA A 878 -23.31 -15.26 -27.47
C ALA A 878 -23.52 -16.77 -27.74
N ASN A 879 -22.48 -17.47 -28.20
CA ASN A 879 -22.54 -18.87 -28.65
C ASN A 879 -21.61 -19.82 -27.85
N GLY A 880 -21.17 -19.44 -26.64
CA GLY A 880 -20.35 -20.28 -25.75
C GLY A 880 -19.31 -19.46 -24.97
N TYR A 881 -18.24 -20.11 -24.47
CA TYR A 881 -17.06 -19.49 -23.83
C TYR A 881 -17.22 -19.00 -22.39
N GLY A 882 -18.35 -19.27 -21.75
CA GLY A 882 -18.61 -18.88 -20.36
C GLY A 882 -18.23 -19.96 -19.35
N ILE A 883 -18.76 -19.81 -18.12
CA ILE A 883 -18.63 -20.82 -17.06
C ILE A 883 -19.13 -22.21 -17.50
N PRO A 884 -20.25 -22.36 -18.24
CA PRO A 884 -20.73 -23.67 -18.69
C PRO A 884 -19.71 -24.43 -19.53
N GLU A 885 -19.12 -23.80 -20.55
CA GLU A 885 -18.12 -24.41 -21.43
C GLU A 885 -16.86 -24.76 -20.66
N MET A 886 -16.33 -23.82 -19.87
CA MET A 886 -15.17 -24.06 -19.00
C MET A 886 -15.40 -25.27 -18.09
N CYS A 887 -16.55 -25.38 -17.44
CA CYS A 887 -16.84 -26.50 -16.57
C CYS A 887 -17.08 -27.82 -17.30
N SER A 888 -17.47 -27.80 -18.58
CA SER A 888 -17.50 -29.01 -19.41
C SER A 888 -16.10 -29.61 -19.63
N TYR A 889 -15.06 -28.76 -19.75
CA TYR A 889 -13.66 -29.20 -19.79
C TYR A 889 -13.21 -29.68 -18.41
N MET A 890 -13.44 -28.89 -17.35
CA MET A 890 -12.94 -29.22 -16.01
C MET A 890 -13.54 -30.50 -15.43
N ASN A 891 -14.80 -30.82 -15.76
CA ASN A 891 -15.50 -32.03 -15.32
C ASN A 891 -15.25 -33.26 -16.22
N ASN A 892 -14.37 -33.16 -17.21
CA ASN A 892 -14.06 -34.29 -18.08
C ASN A 892 -13.13 -35.29 -17.37
N ASN A 893 -13.71 -36.40 -16.91
CA ASN A 893 -13.01 -37.47 -16.19
C ASN A 893 -12.06 -38.30 -17.08
N LYS A 894 -11.99 -38.07 -18.39
CA LYS A 894 -11.05 -38.76 -19.28
C LYS A 894 -9.62 -38.19 -19.19
N ASN A 895 -9.45 -36.98 -18.68
CA ASN A 895 -8.14 -36.37 -18.49
C ASN A 895 -7.89 -36.05 -17.01
N THR A 896 -6.63 -35.85 -16.64
CA THR A 896 -6.29 -35.30 -15.32
C THR A 896 -6.70 -33.83 -15.21
N PRO A 897 -6.86 -33.28 -13.99
CA PRO A 897 -7.22 -31.87 -13.82
C PRO A 897 -6.28 -30.90 -14.56
N ILE A 898 -4.96 -31.10 -14.50
CA ILE A 898 -3.99 -30.27 -15.22
C ILE A 898 -4.14 -30.37 -16.75
N GLN A 899 -4.49 -31.54 -17.29
CA GLN A 899 -4.76 -31.71 -18.72
C GLN A 899 -6.05 -31.02 -19.14
N ASN A 900 -7.07 -30.99 -18.28
CA ASN A 900 -8.30 -30.23 -18.55
C ASN A 900 -8.00 -28.73 -18.60
N ILE A 901 -7.17 -28.20 -17.69
CA ILE A 901 -6.71 -26.81 -17.71
C ILE A 901 -5.98 -26.50 -19.03
N ALA A 902 -5.04 -27.36 -19.46
CA ALA A 902 -4.30 -27.15 -20.69
C ALA A 902 -5.21 -27.13 -21.94
N LYS A 903 -6.20 -28.03 -22.01
CA LYS A 903 -7.19 -28.06 -23.10
C LYS A 903 -8.10 -26.83 -23.10
N PHE A 904 -8.49 -26.35 -21.93
CA PHE A 904 -9.26 -25.13 -21.81
C PHE A 904 -8.45 -23.89 -22.23
N ASN A 905 -7.17 -23.83 -21.84
CA ASN A 905 -6.25 -22.79 -22.28
C ASN A 905 -6.06 -22.80 -23.82
N GLU A 906 -5.93 -23.98 -24.43
CA GLU A 906 -5.89 -24.12 -25.89
C GLU A 906 -7.17 -23.54 -26.55
N TYR A 907 -8.34 -23.93 -26.03
CA TYR A 907 -9.64 -23.44 -26.51
C TYR A 907 -9.75 -21.92 -26.43
N MET A 908 -9.39 -21.32 -25.30
CA MET A 908 -9.45 -19.86 -25.11
C MET A 908 -8.40 -19.12 -25.94
N THR A 909 -7.20 -19.70 -26.14
CA THR A 909 -6.15 -19.11 -26.99
C THR A 909 -6.59 -19.05 -28.46
N ILE A 910 -7.22 -20.12 -28.96
CA ILE A 910 -7.80 -20.15 -30.31
C ILE A 910 -8.86 -19.06 -30.45
N PHE A 911 -9.73 -18.93 -29.44
CA PHE A 911 -10.77 -17.90 -29.41
C PHE A 911 -10.20 -16.48 -29.49
N TYR A 912 -9.27 -16.12 -28.59
CA TYR A 912 -8.71 -14.76 -28.54
C TYR A 912 -7.86 -14.42 -29.77
N SER A 913 -7.13 -15.39 -30.32
CA SER A 913 -6.26 -15.13 -31.47
C SER A 913 -7.02 -15.08 -32.80
N GLY A 914 -8.25 -15.58 -32.86
CA GLY A 914 -9.01 -15.77 -34.10
C GLY A 914 -8.36 -16.74 -35.10
N LYS A 915 -7.31 -17.47 -34.68
CA LYS A 915 -6.58 -18.42 -35.53
C LYS A 915 -7.29 -19.77 -35.54
N LYS A 916 -7.14 -20.53 -36.63
CA LYS A 916 -7.72 -21.87 -36.74
C LYS A 916 -6.99 -22.94 -35.91
N ASN A 917 -5.68 -22.76 -35.66
CA ASN A 917 -4.84 -23.75 -35.01
C ASN A 917 -4.14 -23.15 -33.79
N PHE A 918 -4.08 -23.92 -32.71
CA PHE A 918 -3.29 -23.60 -31.52
C PHE A 918 -1.80 -23.70 -31.81
N THR A 919 -1.06 -22.64 -31.54
CA THR A 919 0.38 -22.58 -31.81
C THR A 919 1.24 -22.77 -30.56
N GLY A 920 0.65 -22.82 -29.37
CA GLY A 920 1.35 -22.91 -28.08
C GLY A 920 0.97 -21.79 -27.11
N THR A 921 1.40 -21.92 -25.87
CA THR A 921 1.11 -20.98 -24.77
C THR A 921 2.32 -20.10 -24.49
N GLU A 922 2.16 -18.78 -24.51
CA GLU A 922 3.22 -17.83 -24.19
C GLU A 922 3.56 -17.85 -22.69
N ASN A 923 4.85 -17.85 -22.36
CA ASN A 923 5.32 -17.99 -20.97
C ASN A 923 6.63 -17.26 -20.66
N SER A 924 7.15 -16.48 -21.61
CA SER A 924 8.37 -15.68 -21.41
C SER A 924 7.99 -14.25 -21.06
N TYR A 925 8.31 -13.85 -19.82
CA TYR A 925 8.03 -12.49 -19.36
C TYR A 925 8.83 -11.44 -20.16
N PRO A 926 10.13 -11.63 -20.47
CA PRO A 926 10.87 -10.69 -21.32
C PRO A 926 10.29 -10.53 -22.73
N ASP A 927 9.86 -11.63 -23.36
CA ASP A 927 9.26 -11.57 -24.70
C ASP A 927 7.94 -10.81 -24.69
N PHE A 928 7.12 -11.06 -23.66
CA PHE A 928 5.88 -10.34 -23.42
C PHE A 928 6.12 -8.82 -23.25
N ILE A 929 7.08 -8.42 -22.42
CA ILE A 929 7.44 -7.01 -22.24
C ILE A 929 7.88 -6.37 -23.57
N ASN A 930 8.69 -7.07 -24.36
CA ASN A 930 9.13 -6.58 -25.66
C ASN A 930 7.97 -6.45 -26.65
N GLN A 931 7.02 -7.39 -26.65
CA GLN A 931 5.83 -7.35 -27.47
C GLN A 931 4.92 -6.17 -27.11
N VAL A 932 4.70 -5.92 -25.82
CA VAL A 932 3.89 -4.80 -25.33
C VAL A 932 4.52 -3.46 -25.74
N LYS A 933 5.85 -3.31 -25.63
CA LYS A 933 6.58 -2.08 -26.05
C LYS A 933 6.39 -1.72 -27.51
N VAL A 934 6.24 -2.70 -28.40
CA VAL A 934 6.08 -2.47 -29.84
C VAL A 934 4.63 -2.61 -30.30
N SER A 935 3.70 -2.91 -29.40
CA SER A 935 2.32 -3.27 -29.72
C SER A 935 1.58 -2.20 -30.54
N GLN A 936 1.84 -0.90 -30.29
CA GLN A 936 1.26 0.20 -31.06
C GLN A 936 1.60 0.15 -32.55
N LYS A 937 2.77 -0.39 -32.93
CA LYS A 937 3.17 -0.54 -34.35
C LYS A 937 2.36 -1.59 -35.09
N ASN A 938 1.66 -2.46 -34.36
CA ASN A 938 0.83 -3.53 -34.94
C ASN A 938 -0.64 -3.10 -35.10
N GLY A 939 -0.94 -1.80 -34.93
CA GLY A 939 -2.25 -1.20 -35.13
C GLY A 939 -3.00 -0.86 -33.83
N PRO A 940 -4.11 -0.11 -33.94
CA PRO A 940 -4.82 0.46 -32.79
C PRO A 940 -5.29 -0.54 -31.75
N SER A 941 -5.80 -1.71 -32.17
CA SER A 941 -6.25 -2.76 -31.25
C SER A 941 -5.09 -3.38 -30.46
N ALA A 942 -3.94 -3.56 -31.09
CA ALA A 942 -2.76 -4.10 -30.41
C ALA A 942 -2.15 -3.06 -29.44
N GLY A 943 -2.12 -1.78 -29.85
CA GLY A 943 -1.63 -0.69 -29.02
C GLY A 943 -2.44 -0.43 -27.75
N ALA A 944 -3.71 -0.83 -27.71
CA ALA A 944 -4.58 -0.69 -26.55
C ALA A 944 -3.98 -1.33 -25.28
N MET A 945 -3.22 -2.42 -25.44
CA MET A 945 -2.57 -3.08 -24.30
C MET A 945 -1.51 -2.20 -23.64
N LEU A 946 -0.63 -1.55 -24.41
CA LEU A 946 0.39 -0.64 -23.88
C LEU A 946 -0.26 0.58 -23.21
N LEU A 947 -1.29 1.14 -23.85
CA LEU A 947 -2.04 2.30 -23.35
C LEU A 947 -2.78 1.97 -22.05
N TRP A 948 -3.45 0.82 -21.98
CA TRP A 948 -4.12 0.40 -20.75
C TRP A 948 -3.12 0.10 -19.64
N THR A 949 -2.00 -0.55 -19.96
CA THR A 949 -0.92 -0.78 -18.99
C THR A 949 -0.35 0.53 -18.47
N TRP A 950 -0.28 1.58 -19.30
CA TRP A 950 0.10 2.90 -18.84
C TRP A 950 -0.90 3.45 -17.81
N GLN A 951 -2.20 3.41 -18.10
CA GLN A 951 -3.21 3.92 -17.15
C GLN A 951 -3.28 3.10 -15.86
N THR A 952 -3.10 1.78 -15.91
CA THR A 952 -3.00 0.98 -14.68
C THR A 952 -1.76 1.35 -13.86
N CYS A 953 -0.62 1.57 -14.50
CA CYS A 953 0.60 2.00 -13.81
C CYS A 953 0.60 3.47 -13.34
N THR A 954 -0.22 4.33 -13.93
CA THR A 954 -0.20 5.78 -13.67
C THR A 954 -1.45 6.34 -13.02
N GLU A 955 -2.52 5.57 -12.93
CA GLU A 955 -3.80 5.99 -12.36
C GLU A 955 -4.42 4.90 -11.47
N PHE A 956 -4.58 3.66 -11.97
CA PHE A 956 -5.60 2.78 -11.40
C PHE A 956 -5.12 1.57 -10.59
N GLY A 957 -3.91 1.07 -10.85
CA GLY A 957 -3.51 -0.26 -10.40
C GLY A 957 -4.32 -1.33 -11.13
N TYR A 958 -5.37 -1.84 -10.50
CA TYR A 958 -6.18 -2.97 -11.00
C TYR A 958 -5.36 -4.22 -11.28
N PHE A 959 -4.27 -4.44 -10.53
CA PHE A 959 -3.44 -5.61 -10.73
C PHE A 959 -4.11 -6.82 -10.10
N GLN A 960 -4.60 -7.71 -10.96
CA GLN A 960 -5.36 -8.89 -10.59
C GLN A 960 -4.40 -9.99 -10.11
N SER A 961 -3.93 -9.86 -8.87
CA SER A 961 -3.00 -10.79 -8.25
C SER A 961 -3.71 -12.00 -7.65
N SER A 962 -2.92 -13.01 -7.29
CA SER A 962 -3.34 -14.15 -6.49
C SER A 962 -2.96 -13.99 -5.00
N ASP A 963 -2.76 -12.76 -4.53
CA ASP A 963 -2.32 -12.46 -3.17
C ASP A 963 -3.40 -12.64 -2.09
N SER A 964 -4.57 -13.19 -2.43
CA SER A 964 -5.55 -13.61 -1.44
C SER A 964 -5.08 -14.81 -0.61
N GLY A 965 -4.20 -15.66 -1.18
CA GLY A 965 -3.71 -16.89 -0.56
C GLY A 965 -4.71 -18.06 -0.54
N TYR A 966 -6.00 -17.79 -0.80
CA TYR A 966 -7.10 -18.74 -0.66
C TYR A 966 -7.86 -19.02 -1.95
N SER A 967 -7.33 -18.60 -3.11
CA SER A 967 -8.01 -18.83 -4.39
C SER A 967 -7.84 -20.27 -4.91
N ILE A 968 -8.78 -20.76 -5.73
CA ILE A 968 -8.62 -21.99 -6.53
C ILE A 968 -7.42 -21.93 -7.51
N PHE A 969 -6.80 -20.77 -7.69
CA PHE A 969 -5.59 -20.60 -8.51
C PHE A 969 -4.29 -20.69 -7.68
N GLY A 970 -4.38 -20.81 -6.35
CA GLY A 970 -3.25 -20.73 -5.42
C GLY A 970 -2.76 -19.29 -5.21
N SER A 971 -1.48 -19.13 -4.90
CA SER A 971 -0.77 -17.83 -4.78
C SER A 971 0.50 -17.69 -5.65
N PRO A 972 0.55 -18.20 -6.90
CA PRO A 972 1.76 -18.20 -7.71
C PRO A 972 2.11 -16.83 -8.30
N THR A 973 1.19 -15.87 -8.31
CA THR A 973 1.32 -14.57 -9.00
C THR A 973 1.06 -13.43 -8.01
N PRO A 974 2.11 -12.87 -7.40
CA PRO A 974 1.98 -11.72 -6.50
C PRO A 974 1.81 -10.42 -7.29
N VAL A 975 1.32 -9.38 -6.62
CA VAL A 975 1.17 -8.01 -7.18
C VAL A 975 2.50 -7.46 -7.72
N ASN A 976 3.62 -7.95 -7.20
CA ASN A 976 4.96 -7.56 -7.62
C ASN A 976 5.26 -7.85 -9.09
N LEU A 977 4.63 -8.86 -9.71
CA LEU A 977 4.76 -9.12 -11.15
C LEU A 977 4.32 -7.89 -11.95
N PHE A 978 3.19 -7.30 -11.55
CA PHE A 978 2.58 -6.19 -12.28
C PHE A 978 3.28 -4.86 -12.01
N THR A 979 3.69 -4.60 -10.76
CA THR A 979 4.47 -3.41 -10.46
C THR A 979 5.86 -3.47 -11.11
N ARG A 980 6.42 -4.68 -11.27
CA ARG A 980 7.63 -4.91 -12.07
C ARG A 980 7.40 -4.64 -13.56
N MET A 981 6.27 -5.07 -14.10
CA MET A 981 5.87 -4.77 -15.48
C MET A 981 5.80 -3.26 -15.74
N CYS A 982 5.26 -2.47 -14.81
CA CYS A 982 5.28 -1.00 -14.90
C CYS A 982 6.69 -0.44 -15.04
N THR A 983 7.61 -0.91 -14.17
CA THR A 983 9.01 -0.49 -14.20
C THR A 983 9.69 -0.89 -15.52
N ASP A 984 9.49 -2.13 -15.99
CA ASP A 984 10.17 -2.65 -17.19
C ASP A 984 9.62 -2.02 -18.49
N LEU A 985 8.36 -1.61 -18.52
CA LEU A 985 7.73 -0.93 -19.66
C LEU A 985 8.07 0.56 -19.73
N PHE A 986 7.98 1.27 -18.61
CA PHE A 986 7.94 2.74 -18.60
C PHE A 986 9.14 3.41 -17.90
N GLY A 987 9.98 2.64 -17.22
CA GLY A 987 11.22 3.09 -16.58
C GLY A 987 11.24 2.96 -15.06
N GLU A 988 12.44 3.10 -14.48
CA GLU A 988 12.72 2.88 -13.05
C GLU A 988 11.93 3.80 -12.10
N GLN A 989 11.39 4.90 -12.60
CA GLN A 989 10.53 5.79 -11.82
C GLN A 989 9.16 5.17 -11.48
N TYR A 990 8.68 4.21 -12.27
CA TYR A 990 7.38 3.55 -12.10
C TYR A 990 7.46 2.36 -11.13
N THR A 991 7.87 2.66 -9.90
CA THR A 991 7.91 1.72 -8.78
C THR A 991 6.52 1.48 -8.20
N ALA A 992 6.30 0.36 -7.51
CA ALA A 992 5.05 0.08 -6.79
C ALA A 992 4.56 1.25 -5.91
N VAL A 993 5.49 1.98 -5.29
CA VAL A 993 5.21 3.20 -4.50
C VAL A 993 4.61 4.32 -5.35
N SER A 994 5.17 4.54 -6.54
CA SER A 994 4.69 5.58 -7.45
C SER A 994 3.31 5.23 -8.00
N VAL A 995 3.06 3.94 -8.25
CA VAL A 995 1.73 3.46 -8.67
C VAL A 995 0.73 3.65 -7.53
N GLN A 996 1.04 3.22 -6.31
CA GLN A 996 0.17 3.42 -5.14
C GLN A 996 -0.17 4.89 -4.91
N ARG A 997 0.81 5.79 -5.00
CA ARG A 997 0.54 7.24 -4.89
C ARG A 997 -0.38 7.76 -5.98
N SER A 998 -0.34 7.18 -7.16
CA SER A 998 -1.20 7.59 -8.26
C SER A 998 -2.63 7.11 -8.03
N ILE A 999 -2.78 5.87 -7.54
CA ILE A 999 -4.06 5.31 -7.09
C ILE A 999 -4.69 6.17 -5.99
N ASP A 1000 -3.92 6.55 -4.97
CA ASP A 1000 -4.42 7.39 -3.87
C ASP A 1000 -4.95 8.72 -4.40
N LYS A 1001 -4.28 9.33 -5.40
CA LYS A 1001 -4.72 10.57 -6.04
C LYS A 1001 -6.01 10.39 -6.82
N ILE A 1002 -6.17 9.27 -7.53
CA ILE A 1002 -7.38 8.98 -8.30
C ILE A 1002 -8.57 8.78 -7.35
N ASN A 1003 -8.40 8.01 -6.28
CA ASN A 1003 -9.44 7.84 -5.26
C ASN A 1003 -9.76 9.14 -4.52
N GLN A 1004 -8.76 10.00 -4.29
CA GLN A 1004 -8.99 11.33 -3.74
C GLN A 1004 -9.76 12.24 -4.70
N LEU A 1005 -9.44 12.17 -6.00
CA LEU A 1005 -10.05 13.01 -7.03
C LEU A 1005 -11.52 12.63 -7.29
N TYR A 1006 -11.79 11.34 -7.39
CA TYR A 1006 -13.12 10.85 -7.78
C TYR A 1006 -13.95 10.31 -6.61
N GLY A 1007 -13.32 10.03 -5.48
CA GLY A 1007 -13.98 9.65 -4.23
C GLY A 1007 -14.04 8.13 -3.96
N GLY A 1008 -13.65 7.28 -4.90
CA GLY A 1008 -13.65 5.84 -4.69
C GLY A 1008 -15.06 5.27 -4.39
N THR A 1009 -15.14 4.12 -3.71
CA THR A 1009 -16.45 3.56 -3.30
C THR A 1009 -17.17 4.45 -2.27
N ASP A 1010 -16.40 5.01 -1.34
CA ASP A 1010 -16.92 5.59 -0.09
C ASP A 1010 -17.29 7.07 -0.20
N PHE A 1011 -16.57 7.82 -1.04
CA PHE A 1011 -16.69 9.27 -1.15
C PHE A 1011 -17.09 9.75 -2.55
N TYR A 1012 -17.52 8.86 -3.44
CA TYR A 1012 -18.13 9.28 -4.71
C TYR A 1012 -19.38 10.15 -4.46
N HIS A 1013 -19.43 11.31 -5.11
CA HIS A 1013 -20.42 12.38 -4.86
C HIS A 1013 -21.30 12.70 -6.08
N GLY A 1014 -21.19 11.96 -7.19
CA GLY A 1014 -22.07 12.17 -8.34
C GLY A 1014 -23.55 11.88 -8.03
N THR A 1015 -24.43 12.63 -8.68
CA THR A 1015 -25.90 12.55 -8.53
C THR A 1015 -26.56 12.25 -9.87
N ASN A 1016 -27.81 11.81 -9.90
CA ASN A 1016 -28.53 11.40 -11.12
C ASN A 1016 -27.79 10.33 -11.93
N VAL A 1017 -27.34 9.28 -11.25
CA VAL A 1017 -26.58 8.19 -11.89
C VAL A 1017 -27.22 6.82 -11.67
N VAL A 1018 -27.02 5.94 -12.64
CA VAL A 1018 -27.40 4.52 -12.56
C VAL A 1018 -26.14 3.67 -12.68
N ILE A 1019 -25.92 2.80 -11.71
CA ILE A 1019 -24.72 1.95 -11.58
C ILE A 1019 -25.17 0.48 -11.50
N PRO A 1020 -25.44 -0.17 -12.65
CA PRO A 1020 -25.71 -1.60 -12.68
C PRO A 1020 -24.40 -2.39 -12.69
N ASN A 1021 -24.30 -3.42 -11.85
CA ASN A 1021 -23.19 -4.36 -11.81
C ASN A 1021 -23.72 -5.80 -11.88
N GLY A 1022 -23.00 -6.71 -12.56
CA GLY A 1022 -23.32 -8.15 -12.54
C GLY A 1022 -22.72 -8.84 -11.31
N SER A 1023 -23.45 -9.75 -10.67
CA SER A 1023 -22.95 -10.46 -9.47
C SER A 1023 -21.84 -11.47 -9.74
N ILE A 1024 -21.66 -11.86 -11.00
CA ILE A 1024 -20.56 -12.74 -11.44
C ILE A 1024 -19.45 -11.97 -12.17
N ASP A 1025 -19.66 -10.68 -12.48
CA ASP A 1025 -18.66 -9.82 -13.12
C ASP A 1025 -17.58 -9.43 -12.11
N PRO A 1026 -16.33 -9.88 -12.24
CA PRO A 1026 -15.31 -9.63 -11.22
C PRO A 1026 -15.02 -8.14 -10.96
N TRP A 1027 -15.29 -7.25 -11.92
CA TRP A 1027 -15.13 -5.81 -11.74
C TRP A 1027 -16.10 -5.22 -10.71
N HIS A 1028 -17.21 -5.91 -10.42
CA HIS A 1028 -18.20 -5.49 -9.44
C HIS A 1028 -17.60 -5.29 -8.04
N ALA A 1029 -16.47 -5.95 -7.73
CA ALA A 1029 -15.80 -5.86 -6.44
C ALA A 1029 -15.28 -4.45 -6.10
N LEU A 1030 -15.05 -3.61 -7.10
CA LEU A 1030 -14.66 -2.19 -6.93
C LEU A 1030 -15.79 -1.22 -7.29
N GLY A 1031 -17.02 -1.73 -7.42
CA GLY A 1031 -18.22 -0.96 -7.74
C GLY A 1031 -18.83 -0.25 -6.52
N LYS A 1032 -19.73 0.70 -6.77
CA LYS A 1032 -20.46 1.44 -5.72
C LYS A 1032 -21.78 0.76 -5.36
N TYR A 1033 -22.04 0.57 -4.05
CA TYR A 1033 -23.27 -0.06 -3.53
C TYR A 1033 -23.96 0.72 -2.41
N THR A 1034 -23.38 1.82 -1.94
CA THR A 1034 -23.93 2.67 -0.88
C THR A 1034 -23.95 4.13 -1.30
N SER A 1035 -25.06 4.81 -1.04
CA SER A 1035 -25.24 6.24 -1.28
C SER A 1035 -26.36 6.77 -0.38
N ASN A 1036 -26.19 7.99 0.12
CA ASN A 1036 -27.24 8.73 0.84
C ASN A 1036 -28.08 9.61 -0.08
N ASP A 1037 -27.70 9.71 -1.36
CA ASP A 1037 -28.44 10.47 -2.37
C ASP A 1037 -29.41 9.56 -3.13
N SER A 1038 -30.69 9.91 -3.10
CA SER A 1038 -31.78 9.12 -3.71
C SER A 1038 -31.75 9.11 -5.24
N SER A 1039 -30.98 10.00 -5.87
CA SER A 1039 -30.77 10.03 -7.32
C SER A 1039 -29.67 9.07 -7.81
N VAL A 1040 -28.99 8.38 -6.89
CA VAL A 1040 -27.98 7.37 -7.17
C VAL A 1040 -28.62 5.99 -7.10
N VAL A 1041 -28.87 5.38 -8.24
CA VAL A 1041 -29.47 4.04 -8.34
C VAL A 1041 -28.37 3.02 -8.55
N MET A 1042 -28.13 2.18 -7.54
CA MET A 1042 -27.16 1.09 -7.61
C MET A 1042 -27.93 -0.24 -7.66
N HIS A 1043 -27.55 -1.14 -8.55
CA HIS A 1043 -28.19 -2.44 -8.64
C HIS A 1043 -27.18 -3.54 -8.94
N LEU A 1044 -27.21 -4.61 -8.14
CA LEU A 1044 -26.46 -5.82 -8.40
C LEU A 1044 -27.40 -6.83 -9.06
N ILE A 1045 -27.15 -7.14 -10.33
CA ILE A 1045 -27.92 -8.08 -11.13
C ILE A 1045 -27.44 -9.48 -10.76
N GLU A 1046 -28.35 -10.31 -10.23
CA GLU A 1046 -28.06 -11.72 -9.95
C GLU A 1046 -27.81 -12.48 -11.25
N GLY A 1047 -26.66 -13.17 -11.32
CA GLY A 1047 -26.19 -13.95 -12.47
C GLY A 1047 -26.17 -15.45 -12.23
#